data_AF-A0A7C1GZJ6-F1
#
_entry.id   AF-A0A7C1GZJ6-F1
#
_cell.length_a   1.000
_cell.length_b   1.000
_cell.length_c   1.000
_cell.angle_alpha   90.00
_cell.angle_beta   90.00
_cell.angle_gamma   90.00
#
_symmetry.space_group_name_H-M   'P 1'
#
loop_
_entity.id
_entity.type
_entity.pdbx_description
1 polymer ?
#
loop_
_entity_poly.entity_id
_entity_poly.type
_entity_poly.pdbx_seq_one_letter_code
_entity_poly.pdbx_strand_id
1 'polypeptide(L)'
;MFDVKAGLIFSMFALCGAAQGDVWHGAEWLRDPVFDGEPVLNLFHREKEPAPELSGPVNVHTLFRREITLKAPPVAATLAITGDDYYKFYVNGSFALQGPAPGYHFAYPFFWADITEHLMAGANCLAAHVYYQGLRNRVWNSADNRSGFMLALEVRYEDGSTERFVTDESWRCHQLDAFPTRETTGYQTQFLEHIDMRRIPGGWQLTGYDDRQWRRPLRERQDHALVRQITPPLQITRYTPKETRRMEDGRYWYDFGQVIVGHTRVRVQGEAGQVITVRHGEELLDSGGVRYEMRANCLYEEHPVLSGGSDTIEFYDYKSFRYVEILDAPVEPEVWVEVRHHPFDNDKAAFTSSHQLLTDIWALCRNGVKMGSQGGFLDCPSREKGQYLGDAVITARSHLWLTGDPTLTRKAIGDFSFSKEIHAGLMAVAPGNFMQEIAEYSLQFPMLTLEYYRTTGDRVVAEYVADEVLDGIFDYFAQYENDIGLLAGIDKKTGKWVLVDWPDNLRDGYDYDYSLKAGNTVLNAFYYGGLRAAAELQRLLGRSGEAHDARADRLAASFAAHLVNPETGLYLDAPGSSHSSLHANAVPLAFGLTEGADKERIIGHIRAKRLSCGVYIASYVLEGLFKAGAADLAYDLITSTDEHSWHEMLRHGATTCMEAWGPDQKWNTSWLHPWSSSPIYLIAEYVMGLSPAEPGWEKIRIAPAPVGGLPDIMMRAPLPQGDIVAFHTKQGGYTYMTPPDVPVELIAQQETPARVLPQPPPGIGPDAAALAEAGWRERVGDAPGLWVSVPKQELYVIEAGKTRWRATCSTALNGVGVLVNTNTTPPGWHRIAQKIGCNEPPGRIFQARQATSRVWRPGDETEEDLVLTRIFVLDGLEPGVNQGRDAQGNVVDSRERFIYIHGTNDEARLGQPVSHGCVRLSNKDVAVLFDFMSEGSLLYI
;
A
#
# COMPACT_ATOMS: atom_id res chain seq x y z
N MET A 1 -3.98 -0.70 46.49
CA MET A 1 -4.15 0.19 45.31
C MET A 1 -3.05 -0.02 44.26
N PHE A 2 -2.42 -1.21 44.25
CA PHE A 2 -1.40 -1.64 43.29
C PHE A 2 -1.88 -2.98 42.72
N ASP A 3 -2.82 -2.96 41.76
CA ASP A 3 -3.14 -4.16 40.96
C ASP A 3 -3.98 -3.90 39.70
N VAL A 4 -4.07 -2.65 39.23
CA VAL A 4 -4.79 -2.30 37.99
C VAL A 4 -3.83 -2.04 36.82
N LYS A 5 -2.57 -1.65 37.09
CA LYS A 5 -1.56 -1.40 36.05
C LYS A 5 -0.99 -2.67 35.40
N ALA A 6 -0.99 -3.81 36.09
CA ALA A 6 -0.45 -5.06 35.55
C ALA A 6 -1.35 -5.69 34.47
N GLY A 7 -2.67 -5.53 34.58
CA GLY A 7 -3.64 -5.98 33.57
C GLY A 7 -3.56 -5.19 32.26
N LEU A 8 -3.43 -3.85 32.35
CA LEU A 8 -3.26 -2.98 31.17
C LEU A 8 -1.98 -3.33 30.38
N ILE A 9 -0.87 -3.59 31.08
CA ILE A 9 0.41 -3.95 30.45
C ILE A 9 0.30 -5.28 29.69
N PHE A 10 -0.41 -6.28 30.25
CA PHE A 10 -0.63 -7.56 29.56
C PHE A 10 -1.51 -7.41 28.30
N SER A 11 -2.50 -6.50 28.30
CA SER A 11 -3.34 -6.21 27.13
C SER A 11 -2.61 -5.40 26.04
N MET A 12 -1.67 -4.52 26.39
CA MET A 12 -0.82 -3.80 25.42
C MET A 12 0.13 -4.72 24.66
N PHE A 13 0.66 -5.78 25.30
CA PHE A 13 1.53 -6.76 24.62
C PHE A 13 0.77 -7.58 23.56
N ALA A 14 -0.56 -7.66 23.66
CA ALA A 14 -1.40 -8.30 22.67
C ALA A 14 -1.39 -7.56 21.32
N LEU A 15 -1.20 -6.23 21.34
CA LEU A 15 -1.03 -5.39 20.15
C LEU A 15 0.41 -5.37 19.63
N CYS A 16 1.41 -5.44 20.52
CA CYS A 16 2.82 -5.15 20.18
C CYS A 16 3.76 -6.38 20.13
N GLY A 17 3.25 -7.60 20.30
CA GLY A 17 4.07 -8.82 20.37
C GLY A 17 4.75 -8.95 21.74
N ALA A 18 4.77 -10.16 22.29
CA ALA A 18 5.24 -10.42 23.66
C ALA A 18 6.69 -9.94 23.90
N ALA A 19 6.94 -9.27 25.03
CA ALA A 19 8.30 -8.97 25.49
C ALA A 19 9.01 -10.26 25.92
N GLN A 20 10.10 -10.58 25.23
CA GLN A 20 11.12 -11.55 25.66
C GLN A 20 12.07 -10.87 26.66
N GLY A 21 12.00 -11.18 27.95
CA GLY A 21 13.01 -10.74 28.94
C GLY A 21 13.22 -9.22 29.07
N ASP A 22 14.10 -8.81 29.99
CA ASP A 22 14.54 -7.41 30.09
C ASP A 22 15.57 -7.11 28.99
N VAL A 23 15.07 -6.87 27.77
CA VAL A 23 15.89 -6.56 26.59
C VAL A 23 16.79 -5.34 26.78
N TRP A 24 16.49 -4.49 27.77
CA TRP A 24 17.19 -3.25 28.07
C TRP A 24 18.14 -3.39 29.25
N HIS A 25 18.35 -4.59 29.80
CA HIS A 25 19.24 -4.79 30.93
C HIS A 25 20.61 -4.15 30.69
N GLY A 26 20.97 -3.20 31.57
CA GLY A 26 22.21 -2.43 31.56
C GLY A 26 22.25 -1.24 30.58
N ALA A 27 21.25 -1.07 29.71
CA ALA A 27 21.18 0.07 28.81
C ALA A 27 20.66 1.32 29.53
N GLU A 28 21.30 2.45 29.26
CA GLU A 28 20.96 3.78 29.77
C GLU A 28 20.42 4.66 28.64
N TRP A 29 19.47 5.53 28.93
CA TRP A 29 18.94 6.51 27.99
C TRP A 29 19.91 7.68 27.86
N LEU A 30 20.49 7.86 26.67
CA LEU A 30 21.50 8.88 26.40
C LEU A 30 20.86 10.13 25.81
N ARG A 31 21.18 11.30 26.35
CA ARG A 31 20.68 12.60 25.87
C ARG A 31 21.83 13.56 25.60
N ASP A 32 21.57 14.52 24.72
CA ASP A 32 22.48 15.63 24.51
C ASP A 32 22.54 16.52 25.77
N PRO A 33 23.73 16.95 26.24
CA PRO A 33 23.88 17.87 27.36
C PRO A 33 23.10 19.20 27.25
N VAL A 34 22.62 19.57 26.06
CA VAL A 34 21.74 20.75 25.89
C VAL A 34 20.41 20.62 26.64
N PHE A 35 20.00 19.41 27.02
CA PHE A 35 18.75 19.16 27.75
C PHE A 35 18.94 19.06 29.28
N ASP A 36 20.15 19.35 29.80
CA ASP A 36 20.42 19.31 31.24
C ASP A 36 19.51 20.30 31.98
N GLY A 37 18.69 19.80 32.90
CA GLY A 37 17.73 20.58 33.66
C GLY A 37 16.42 20.95 32.95
N GLU A 38 16.21 20.54 31.70
CA GLU A 38 14.95 20.79 30.98
C GLU A 38 13.81 19.89 31.52
N PRO A 39 12.65 20.46 31.88
CA PRO A 39 11.55 19.68 32.44
C PRO A 39 10.81 18.91 31.33
N VAL A 40 10.40 17.68 31.65
CA VAL A 40 9.48 16.92 30.79
C VAL A 40 8.10 17.56 30.83
N LEU A 41 7.52 17.81 29.65
CA LEU A 41 6.21 18.45 29.51
C LEU A 41 5.12 17.43 29.15
N ASN A 42 3.88 17.73 29.53
CA ASN A 42 2.70 17.10 28.96
C ASN A 42 2.05 18.09 28.00
N LEU A 43 2.05 17.76 26.72
CA LEU A 43 1.56 18.65 25.66
C LEU A 43 0.13 18.33 25.21
N PHE A 44 -0.46 17.25 25.69
CA PHE A 44 -1.83 16.89 25.35
C PHE A 44 -2.82 17.87 26.00
N HIS A 45 -3.65 18.49 25.18
CA HIS A 45 -4.67 19.46 25.55
C HIS A 45 -5.75 19.41 24.50
N ARG A 46 -6.99 19.76 24.84
CA ARG A 46 -8.07 19.83 23.85
C ARG A 46 -7.75 20.89 22.78
N GLU A 47 -8.15 20.67 21.52
CA GLU A 47 -7.78 21.54 20.38
C GLU A 47 -8.12 23.04 20.61
N LYS A 48 -9.16 23.35 21.38
CA LYS A 48 -9.60 24.72 21.69
C LYS A 48 -9.19 25.23 23.06
N GLU A 49 -8.53 24.42 23.87
CA GLU A 49 -7.97 24.88 25.14
C GLU A 49 -6.62 25.56 24.91
N PRO A 50 -6.21 26.49 25.80
CA PRO A 50 -4.88 27.07 25.73
C PRO A 50 -3.81 25.99 25.74
N ALA A 51 -3.01 25.95 24.69
CA ALA A 51 -1.96 24.95 24.57
C ALA A 51 -0.86 25.20 25.62
N PRO A 52 -0.24 24.14 26.17
CA PRO A 52 0.88 24.28 27.09
C PRO A 52 2.02 25.10 26.46
N GLU A 53 2.66 25.94 27.29
CA GLU A 53 3.86 26.67 26.87
C GLU A 53 5.00 25.71 26.59
N LEU A 54 5.66 25.89 25.44
CA LEU A 54 6.81 25.09 25.05
C LEU A 54 8.06 25.68 25.72
N SER A 55 8.93 24.81 26.22
CA SER A 55 10.26 25.15 26.71
C SER A 55 11.30 24.20 26.13
N GLY A 56 12.55 24.65 26.13
CA GLY A 56 13.68 23.81 25.77
C GLY A 56 14.17 23.93 24.33
N PRO A 57 15.18 23.12 23.98
CA PRO A 57 15.85 23.15 22.68
C PRO A 57 14.96 22.68 21.52
N VAL A 58 15.20 23.24 20.33
CA VAL A 58 14.56 22.85 19.07
C VAL A 58 15.61 22.60 18.00
N ASN A 59 15.28 21.81 16.99
CA ASN A 59 16.16 21.44 15.88
C ASN A 59 17.52 20.86 16.35
N VAL A 60 17.48 19.92 17.30
CA VAL A 60 18.70 19.37 17.91
C VAL A 60 19.12 18.11 17.17
N HIS A 61 20.26 18.20 16.48
CA HIS A 61 20.94 17.06 15.89
C HIS A 61 22.12 16.65 16.78
N THR A 62 22.15 15.39 17.19
CA THR A 62 23.22 14.85 18.04
C THR A 62 23.81 13.58 17.41
N LEU A 63 25.13 13.59 17.26
CA LEU A 63 25.89 12.42 16.83
C LEU A 63 26.33 11.65 18.07
N PHE A 64 25.95 10.38 18.17
CA PHE A 64 26.41 9.46 19.20
C PHE A 64 27.33 8.41 18.58
N ARG A 65 28.44 8.09 19.24
CA ARG A 65 29.31 6.99 18.80
C ARG A 65 29.95 6.21 19.94
N ARG A 66 30.25 4.95 19.65
CA ARG A 66 31.07 4.06 20.48
C ARG A 66 31.85 3.09 19.58
N GLU A 67 33.13 2.90 19.87
CA GLU A 67 33.90 1.78 19.32
C GLU A 67 33.81 0.57 20.25
N ILE A 68 33.61 -0.61 19.64
CA ILE A 68 33.58 -1.91 20.31
C ILE A 68 34.58 -2.83 19.62
N THR A 69 35.06 -3.85 20.33
CA THR A 69 36.01 -4.83 19.77
C THR A 69 35.42 -6.23 19.91
N LEU A 70 35.25 -6.92 18.79
CA LEU A 70 34.76 -8.30 18.76
C LEU A 70 35.92 -9.28 18.61
N LYS A 71 35.88 -10.40 19.34
CA LYS A 71 36.96 -11.40 19.34
C LYS A 71 37.05 -12.20 18.03
N ALA A 72 35.91 -12.38 17.37
CA ALA A 72 35.74 -13.12 16.12
C ALA A 72 34.54 -12.54 15.34
N PRO A 73 34.31 -12.93 14.07
CA PRO A 73 33.07 -12.60 13.39
C PRO A 73 31.88 -13.25 14.11
N PRO A 74 30.76 -12.53 14.32
CA PRO A 74 29.60 -13.11 14.98
C PRO A 74 28.80 -14.05 14.06
N VAL A 75 28.14 -15.04 14.64
CA VAL A 75 27.15 -15.88 13.94
C VAL A 75 25.73 -15.33 14.08
N ALA A 76 25.51 -14.43 15.05
CA ALA A 76 24.28 -13.65 15.19
C ALA A 76 24.57 -12.37 15.97
N ALA A 77 23.94 -11.26 15.60
CA ALA A 77 24.00 -9.99 16.30
C ALA A 77 22.63 -9.32 16.28
N THR A 78 21.96 -9.31 17.42
CA THR A 78 20.58 -8.82 17.57
C THR A 78 20.58 -7.48 18.30
N LEU A 79 19.99 -6.47 17.66
CA LEU A 79 19.93 -5.09 18.11
C LEU A 79 18.50 -4.70 18.52
N ALA A 80 18.32 -4.27 19.77
CA ALA A 80 17.20 -3.46 20.20
C ALA A 80 17.60 -1.98 20.20
N ILE A 81 16.83 -1.11 19.56
CA ILE A 81 17.20 0.30 19.36
C ILE A 81 15.97 1.21 19.28
N THR A 82 16.04 2.38 19.92
CA THR A 82 15.02 3.43 19.87
C THR A 82 15.66 4.81 20.04
N GLY A 83 14.93 5.86 19.73
CA GLY A 83 15.34 7.25 19.92
C GLY A 83 14.15 8.20 19.85
N ASP A 84 14.37 9.43 20.29
CA ASP A 84 13.36 10.48 20.43
C ASP A 84 13.92 11.79 19.83
N ASP A 85 13.39 12.30 18.72
CA ASP A 85 12.23 11.77 17.98
C ASP A 85 12.61 10.68 16.96
N TYR A 86 13.80 10.82 16.35
CA TYR A 86 14.23 9.97 15.24
C TYR A 86 15.75 9.78 15.22
N TYR A 87 16.22 8.68 14.64
CA TYR A 87 17.63 8.34 14.48
C TYR A 87 17.90 7.73 13.10
N LYS A 88 19.11 7.95 12.59
CA LYS A 88 19.76 7.13 11.54
C LYS A 88 20.95 6.41 12.17
N PHE A 89 20.98 5.09 12.09
CA PHE A 89 22.00 4.24 12.73
C PHE A 89 22.95 3.64 11.70
N TYR A 90 24.24 3.68 12.02
CA TYR A 90 25.34 3.26 11.17
C TYR A 90 26.25 2.31 11.93
N VAL A 91 26.80 1.35 11.21
CA VAL A 91 27.82 0.43 11.71
C VAL A 91 28.97 0.46 10.72
N ASN A 92 30.17 0.80 11.18
CA ASN A 92 31.37 0.91 10.34
C ASN A 92 31.19 1.83 9.12
N GLY A 93 30.44 2.93 9.27
CA GLY A 93 30.10 3.86 8.19
C GLY A 93 29.01 3.39 7.22
N SER A 94 28.52 2.15 7.36
CA SER A 94 27.40 1.64 6.57
C SER A 94 26.07 1.95 7.27
N PHE A 95 25.09 2.47 6.53
CA PHE A 95 23.73 2.64 7.03
C PHE A 95 23.12 1.27 7.37
N ALA A 96 22.62 1.11 8.60
CA ALA A 96 22.01 -0.12 9.06
C ALA A 96 20.47 -0.01 9.11
N LEU A 97 19.94 1.01 9.78
CA LEU A 97 18.50 1.28 9.83
C LEU A 97 18.19 2.70 10.35
N GLN A 98 16.94 3.12 10.25
CA GLN A 98 16.43 4.37 10.82
C GLN A 98 15.11 4.15 11.55
N GLY A 99 14.81 5.00 12.53
CA GLY A 99 13.62 4.87 13.35
C GLY A 99 13.61 5.81 14.55
N PRO A 100 12.76 5.56 15.55
CA PRO A 100 11.67 4.60 15.48
C PRO A 100 10.53 5.15 14.59
N ALA A 101 9.46 4.37 14.42
CA ALA A 101 8.21 4.94 13.90
C ALA A 101 7.65 5.96 14.90
N PRO A 102 6.81 6.92 14.48
CA PRO A 102 6.11 7.78 15.43
C PRO A 102 5.26 6.97 16.42
N GLY A 103 5.24 7.37 17.69
CA GLY A 103 4.47 6.74 18.76
C GLY A 103 4.33 7.64 20.00
N TYR A 104 3.41 7.31 20.90
CA TYR A 104 3.22 8.02 22.18
C TYR A 104 4.25 7.60 23.22
N HIS A 105 4.66 8.50 24.13
CA HIS A 105 5.64 8.15 25.16
C HIS A 105 5.16 6.97 26.04
N PHE A 106 3.86 6.83 26.29
CA PHE A 106 3.28 5.71 27.03
C PHE A 106 3.07 4.42 26.21
N ALA A 107 3.47 4.40 24.94
CA ALA A 107 3.50 3.24 24.06
C ALA A 107 4.58 3.45 22.97
N TYR A 108 5.83 3.66 23.40
CA TYR A 108 6.88 4.21 22.55
C TYR A 108 7.67 3.12 21.81
N PRO A 109 7.76 3.17 20.47
CA PRO A 109 8.28 2.05 19.71
C PRO A 109 9.80 1.89 19.78
N PHE A 110 10.26 0.63 19.74
CA PHE A 110 11.65 0.27 19.48
C PHE A 110 11.75 -0.81 18.39
N PHE A 111 12.81 -0.75 17.59
CA PHE A 111 13.11 -1.79 16.61
C PHE A 111 13.92 -2.92 17.22
N TRP A 112 13.65 -4.14 16.75
CA TRP A 112 14.41 -5.35 17.03
C TRP A 112 14.91 -5.91 15.70
N ALA A 113 16.20 -5.82 15.42
CA ALA A 113 16.78 -6.12 14.12
C ALA A 113 18.03 -7.00 14.21
N ASP A 114 18.26 -7.81 13.18
CA ASP A 114 19.53 -8.51 12.98
C ASP A 114 20.50 -7.57 12.24
N ILE A 115 21.69 -7.37 12.81
CA ILE A 115 22.76 -6.56 12.20
C ILE A 115 24.05 -7.36 12.01
N THR A 116 23.97 -8.70 11.99
CA THR A 116 25.13 -9.60 11.90
C THR A 116 26.05 -9.25 10.74
N GLU A 117 25.47 -8.97 9.56
CA GLU A 117 26.22 -8.68 8.34
C GLU A 117 26.97 -7.33 8.38
N HIS A 118 26.68 -6.47 9.35
CA HIS A 118 27.35 -5.18 9.50
C HIS A 118 28.61 -5.26 10.39
N LEU A 119 28.78 -6.34 11.15
CA LEU A 119 29.85 -6.50 12.14
C LEU A 119 30.99 -7.37 11.61
N MET A 120 32.21 -7.05 12.03
CA MET A 120 33.43 -7.78 11.68
C MET A 120 34.26 -8.14 12.91
N ALA A 121 35.21 -9.07 12.78
CA ALA A 121 36.20 -9.30 13.83
C ALA A 121 37.05 -8.04 14.06
N GLY A 122 37.46 -7.80 15.31
CA GLY A 122 38.24 -6.62 15.68
C GLY A 122 37.37 -5.40 15.97
N ALA A 123 37.90 -4.21 15.67
CA ALA A 123 37.24 -2.94 15.98
C ALA A 123 36.01 -2.72 15.07
N ASN A 124 34.91 -2.30 15.68
CA ASN A 124 33.68 -1.86 15.01
C ASN A 124 33.23 -0.53 15.60
N CYS A 125 32.67 0.35 14.78
CA CYS A 125 32.06 1.61 15.23
C CYS A 125 30.54 1.48 15.15
N LEU A 126 29.87 1.71 16.28
CA LEU A 126 28.43 1.93 16.36
C LEU A 126 28.17 3.44 16.42
N ALA A 127 27.33 3.96 15.52
CA ALA A 127 27.13 5.39 15.34
C ALA A 127 25.66 5.73 15.09
N ALA A 128 25.13 6.78 15.72
CA ALA A 128 23.76 7.23 15.52
C ALA A 128 23.71 8.75 15.31
N HIS A 129 22.97 9.20 14.29
CA HIS A 129 22.58 10.61 14.12
C HIS A 129 21.13 10.74 14.58
N VAL A 130 20.95 11.24 15.80
CA VAL A 130 19.67 11.40 16.48
C VAL A 130 19.19 12.84 16.28
N TYR A 131 17.92 12.99 15.96
CA TYR A 131 17.27 14.25 15.70
C TYR A 131 16.05 14.40 16.59
N TYR A 132 16.12 15.40 17.48
CA TYR A 132 14.99 15.86 18.27
C TYR A 132 14.46 17.16 17.66
N GLN A 133 13.21 17.13 17.21
CA GLN A 133 12.65 18.23 16.46
C GLN A 133 12.34 19.43 17.36
N GLY A 134 11.74 19.19 18.53
CA GLY A 134 11.27 20.24 19.42
C GLY A 134 10.06 21.01 18.88
N LEU A 135 9.21 20.39 18.05
CA LEU A 135 8.00 21.02 17.50
C LEU A 135 6.72 20.30 17.94
N ARG A 136 5.67 21.05 18.27
CA ARG A 136 4.33 20.50 18.45
C ARG A 136 3.66 20.29 17.09
N ASN A 137 3.45 19.05 16.67
CA ASN A 137 2.92 18.74 15.34
C ASN A 137 2.11 17.43 15.28
N ARG A 138 1.69 17.05 14.06
CA ARG A 138 0.79 15.94 13.76
C ARG A 138 1.48 14.59 13.56
N VAL A 139 2.79 14.54 13.77
CA VAL A 139 3.63 13.37 13.46
C VAL A 139 4.27 12.86 14.73
N TRP A 140 5.04 13.72 15.40
CA TRP A 140 5.89 13.36 16.52
C TRP A 140 5.28 13.83 17.84
N ASN A 141 5.53 13.07 18.90
CA ASN A 141 5.33 13.54 20.27
C ASN A 141 6.61 14.23 20.74
N SER A 142 6.95 15.35 20.07
CA SER A 142 8.16 16.14 20.32
C SER A 142 7.87 17.34 21.25
N ALA A 143 8.76 18.33 21.32
CA ALA A 143 8.65 19.57 22.11
C ALA A 143 8.38 19.39 23.62
N ASP A 144 8.41 18.17 24.12
CA ASP A 144 8.12 17.75 25.50
C ASP A 144 9.38 17.47 26.33
N ASN A 145 10.54 17.77 25.76
CA ASN A 145 11.89 17.56 26.24
C ASN A 145 12.30 16.10 26.49
N ARG A 146 11.58 15.07 26.01
CA ARG A 146 11.95 13.67 26.27
C ARG A 146 13.14 13.12 25.49
N SER A 147 13.60 13.83 24.46
CA SER A 147 14.77 13.59 23.59
C SER A 147 15.75 12.48 24.02
N GLY A 148 16.31 11.73 23.08
CA GLY A 148 17.47 10.90 23.35
C GLY A 148 17.52 9.62 22.56
N PHE A 149 18.32 8.66 23.02
CA PHE A 149 18.62 7.44 22.29
C PHE A 149 19.04 6.31 23.23
N MET A 150 18.63 5.08 22.89
CA MET A 150 18.97 3.89 23.65
C MET A 150 19.14 2.68 22.74
N LEU A 151 20.16 1.86 23.03
CA LEU A 151 20.40 0.62 22.31
C LEU A 151 20.90 -0.51 23.22
N ALA A 152 20.57 -1.73 22.85
CA ALA A 152 21.16 -2.95 23.35
C ALA A 152 21.46 -3.91 22.20
N LEU A 153 22.72 -4.31 22.08
CA LEU A 153 23.23 -5.24 21.08
C LEU A 153 23.71 -6.52 21.77
N GLU A 154 23.14 -7.65 21.40
CA GLU A 154 23.59 -8.98 21.82
C GLU A 154 24.27 -9.69 20.65
N VAL A 155 25.51 -10.12 20.87
CA VAL A 155 26.37 -10.77 19.88
C VAL A 155 26.63 -12.21 20.32
N ARG A 156 26.47 -13.16 19.41
CA ARG A 156 26.77 -14.58 19.62
C ARG A 156 27.84 -15.06 18.65
N TYR A 157 28.75 -15.89 19.15
CA TYR A 157 29.84 -16.49 18.38
C TYR A 157 29.62 -17.98 18.11
N GLU A 158 30.46 -18.54 17.24
CA GLU A 158 30.40 -19.95 16.83
C GLU A 158 30.64 -20.93 18.00
N ASP A 159 31.44 -20.53 18.99
CA ASP A 159 31.69 -21.32 20.21
C ASP A 159 30.54 -21.27 21.22
N GLY A 160 29.45 -20.57 20.91
CA GLY A 160 28.28 -20.39 21.76
C GLY A 160 28.40 -19.29 22.82
N SER A 161 29.56 -18.63 22.93
CA SER A 161 29.72 -17.48 23.83
C SER A 161 28.96 -16.26 23.33
N THR A 162 28.58 -15.37 24.25
CA THR A 162 27.87 -14.12 23.95
C THR A 162 28.57 -12.90 24.53
N GLU A 163 28.45 -11.78 23.84
CA GLU A 163 28.88 -10.46 24.29
C GLU A 163 27.71 -9.47 24.14
N ARG A 164 27.64 -8.49 25.04
CA ARG A 164 26.56 -7.50 25.05
C ARG A 164 27.13 -6.10 25.11
N PHE A 165 26.64 -5.23 24.22
CA PHE A 165 27.02 -3.82 24.14
C PHE A 165 25.76 -2.99 24.28
N VAL A 166 25.81 -1.96 25.13
CA VAL A 166 24.64 -1.14 25.46
C VAL A 166 24.99 0.34 25.34
N THR A 167 23.96 1.19 25.30
CA THR A 167 24.15 2.62 25.61
C THR A 167 24.50 2.79 27.08
N ASP A 168 25.65 3.42 27.36
CA ASP A 168 26.19 3.64 28.70
C ASP A 168 27.19 4.83 28.69
N GLU A 169 27.88 5.08 29.80
CA GLU A 169 28.93 6.10 29.95
C GLU A 169 30.15 6.00 29.02
N SER A 170 30.34 4.87 28.33
CA SER A 170 31.44 4.72 27.38
C SER A 170 31.20 5.45 26.05
N TRP A 171 29.95 5.79 25.75
CA TRP A 171 29.58 6.55 24.56
C TRP A 171 30.09 8.00 24.59
N ARG A 172 30.21 8.57 23.39
CA ARG A 172 30.49 10.00 23.17
C ARG A 172 29.37 10.60 22.35
N CYS A 173 29.11 11.89 22.59
CA CYS A 173 28.13 12.66 21.85
C CYS A 173 28.69 14.01 21.37
N HIS A 174 28.19 14.46 20.23
CA HIS A 174 28.50 15.75 19.63
C HIS A 174 27.22 16.38 19.11
N GLN A 175 26.85 17.53 19.67
CA GLN A 175 25.78 18.36 19.12
C GLN A 175 26.25 18.95 17.80
N LEU A 176 25.56 18.62 16.72
CA LEU A 176 25.92 19.01 15.37
C LEU A 176 25.31 20.37 15.03
N ASP A 177 26.14 21.40 14.91
CA ASP A 177 25.74 22.77 14.60
C ASP A 177 25.74 23.08 13.08
N ALA A 178 25.74 22.02 12.25
CA ALA A 178 25.64 22.07 10.79
C ALA A 178 24.23 22.40 10.28
N PHE A 179 23.20 22.38 11.14
CA PHE A 179 21.80 22.68 10.84
C PHE A 179 21.37 23.97 11.56
N PRO A 180 21.83 25.15 11.12
CA PRO A 180 21.79 26.38 11.93
C PRO A 180 20.42 27.07 12.00
N THR A 181 19.47 26.73 11.11
CA THR A 181 18.22 27.47 10.98
C THR A 181 17.17 27.05 11.99
N ARG A 182 16.22 27.96 12.23
CA ARG A 182 14.98 27.71 12.98
C ARG A 182 13.74 27.91 12.11
N GLU A 183 13.93 28.14 10.83
CA GLU A 183 12.83 28.30 9.88
C GLU A 183 12.16 26.95 9.64
N THR A 184 10.84 26.93 9.79
CA THR A 184 10.01 25.74 9.59
C THR A 184 9.16 25.88 8.34
N THR A 185 8.84 24.76 7.71
CA THR A 185 8.01 24.70 6.50
C THR A 185 6.80 23.77 6.69
N GLY A 186 5.83 23.85 5.78
CA GLY A 186 4.54 23.15 5.91
C GLY A 186 3.74 23.69 7.09
N TYR A 187 3.19 22.81 7.92
CA TYR A 187 2.56 23.19 9.19
C TYR A 187 3.48 22.96 10.38
N GLN A 188 4.71 23.47 10.30
CA GLN A 188 5.74 23.29 11.33
C GLN A 188 6.05 21.80 11.60
N THR A 189 6.07 21.03 10.52
CA THR A 189 6.36 19.58 10.55
C THR A 189 7.81 19.28 10.20
N GLN A 190 8.58 20.30 9.79
CA GLN A 190 9.97 20.18 9.34
C GLN A 190 10.69 21.53 9.46
N PHE A 191 11.99 21.52 9.78
CA PHE A 191 12.89 22.66 9.60
C PHE A 191 13.51 22.64 8.19
N LEU A 192 13.77 23.82 7.63
CA LEU A 192 14.62 23.92 6.45
C LEU A 192 16.04 23.46 6.80
N GLU A 193 16.76 22.85 5.86
CA GLU A 193 18.09 22.32 6.11
C GLU A 193 19.14 23.10 5.31
N HIS A 194 19.43 24.34 5.73
CA HIS A 194 20.55 25.13 5.21
C HIS A 194 21.88 24.60 5.78
N ILE A 195 22.30 23.42 5.30
CA ILE A 195 23.41 22.64 5.87
C ILE A 195 24.76 23.34 5.65
N ASP A 196 25.56 23.51 6.71
CA ASP A 196 26.97 23.93 6.59
C ASP A 196 27.91 22.72 6.58
N MET A 197 28.37 22.31 5.39
CA MET A 197 29.22 21.12 5.23
C MET A 197 30.57 21.27 5.91
N ARG A 198 31.04 22.49 6.19
CA ARG A 198 32.29 22.73 6.93
C ARG A 198 32.21 22.28 8.39
N ARG A 199 30.99 22.08 8.91
CA ARG A 199 30.71 21.70 10.30
C ARG A 199 30.41 20.21 10.47
N ILE A 200 30.33 19.44 9.38
CA ILE A 200 30.11 18.00 9.45
C ILE A 200 31.44 17.30 9.74
N PRO A 201 31.57 16.54 10.84
CA PRO A 201 32.82 15.86 11.18
C PRO A 201 33.06 14.67 10.21
N GLY A 202 33.99 14.83 9.26
CA GLY A 202 34.31 13.78 8.30
C GLY A 202 34.75 12.46 8.97
N GLY A 203 34.13 11.34 8.57
CA GLY A 203 34.50 10.00 9.03
C GLY A 203 34.04 9.62 10.44
N TRP A 204 33.18 10.40 11.09
CA TRP A 204 32.73 10.17 12.48
C TRP A 204 32.10 8.79 12.74
N GLN A 205 31.57 8.14 11.70
CA GLN A 205 30.94 6.81 11.73
C GLN A 205 31.92 5.65 11.56
N LEU A 206 33.20 5.95 11.30
CA LEU A 206 34.25 4.98 11.05
C LEU A 206 35.03 4.68 12.35
N THR A 207 35.68 3.51 12.37
CA THR A 207 36.64 3.15 13.41
C THR A 207 37.90 4.01 13.32
N GLY A 208 38.56 4.24 14.45
CA GLY A 208 39.77 5.05 14.53
C GLY A 208 39.55 6.56 14.45
N TYR A 209 38.30 7.04 14.45
CA TYR A 209 37.99 8.46 14.53
C TYR A 209 38.29 9.01 15.94
N ASP A 210 38.95 10.17 16.01
CA ASP A 210 39.34 10.81 17.27
C ASP A 210 38.18 11.62 17.88
N ASP A 211 37.45 10.99 18.80
CA ASP A 211 36.32 11.60 19.52
C ASP A 211 36.69 12.14 20.91
N ARG A 212 37.99 12.33 21.22
CA ARG A 212 38.41 12.79 22.55
C ARG A 212 37.87 14.16 22.94
N GLN A 213 37.51 14.99 21.95
CA GLN A 213 36.90 16.30 22.14
C GLN A 213 35.36 16.24 22.25
N TRP A 214 34.75 15.09 21.98
CA TRP A 214 33.30 14.91 22.10
C TRP A 214 32.91 14.82 23.56
N ARG A 215 31.70 15.28 23.87
CA ARG A 215 31.19 15.32 25.24
C ARG A 215 30.70 13.94 25.66
N ARG A 216 30.62 13.72 26.96
CA ARG A 216 29.84 12.61 27.51
C ARG A 216 28.35 12.96 27.43
N PRO A 217 27.49 12.02 27.04
CA PRO A 217 26.04 12.25 27.05
C PRO A 217 25.50 12.32 28.48
N LEU A 218 24.33 12.96 28.65
CA LEU A 218 23.53 12.80 29.86
C LEU A 218 22.98 11.38 29.91
N ARG A 219 22.78 10.87 31.13
CA ARG A 219 22.25 9.52 31.38
C ARG A 219 21.06 9.65 32.31
N GLU A 220 19.90 9.87 31.73
CA GLU A 220 18.69 10.23 32.47
C GLU A 220 17.52 9.42 31.97
N ARG A 221 16.96 8.60 32.86
CA ARG A 221 15.78 7.80 32.56
C ARG A 221 14.60 8.72 32.23
N GLN A 222 13.95 8.44 31.11
CA GLN A 222 12.69 9.04 30.71
C GLN A 222 11.52 8.10 31.04
N ASP A 223 10.30 8.62 31.01
CA ASP A 223 9.06 7.90 31.33
C ASP A 223 8.46 7.16 30.13
N HIS A 224 9.24 6.89 29.08
CA HIS A 224 8.79 6.08 27.95
C HIS A 224 8.42 4.66 28.40
N ALA A 225 7.25 4.19 28.00
CA ALA A 225 6.86 2.79 28.08
C ALA A 225 7.13 2.13 26.73
N LEU A 226 8.24 1.40 26.65
CA LEU A 226 8.76 0.89 25.38
C LEU A 226 7.97 -0.34 24.89
N VAL A 227 7.54 -0.29 23.63
CA VAL A 227 6.84 -1.37 22.94
C VAL A 227 7.60 -1.79 21.70
N ARG A 228 7.60 -3.10 21.40
CA ARG A 228 8.26 -3.59 20.20
C ARG A 228 7.49 -3.10 18.97
N GLN A 229 8.21 -2.54 18.00
CA GLN A 229 7.63 -2.15 16.73
C GLN A 229 7.18 -3.40 15.97
N ILE A 230 5.91 -3.43 15.58
CA ILE A 230 5.31 -4.56 14.87
C ILE A 230 5.52 -4.50 13.35
N THR A 231 5.77 -3.32 12.82
CA THR A 231 6.15 -3.17 11.41
C THR A 231 7.65 -3.44 11.25
N PRO A 232 8.09 -3.95 10.10
CA PRO A 232 9.50 -3.87 9.73
C PRO A 232 9.98 -2.41 9.65
N PRO A 233 11.30 -2.17 9.67
CA PRO A 233 11.86 -0.88 9.27
C PRO A 233 11.42 -0.49 7.86
N LEU A 234 11.38 0.82 7.58
CA LEU A 234 11.07 1.32 6.25
C LEU A 234 12.07 0.77 5.23
N GLN A 235 11.55 0.38 4.07
CA GLN A 235 12.40 0.04 2.93
C GLN A 235 12.98 1.33 2.35
N ILE A 236 14.30 1.35 2.14
CA ILE A 236 15.01 2.50 1.57
C ILE A 236 15.72 2.04 0.29
N THR A 237 15.51 2.76 -0.80
CA THR A 237 16.12 2.46 -2.09
C THR A 237 16.68 3.72 -2.72
N ARG A 238 17.87 3.62 -3.31
CA ARG A 238 18.45 4.70 -4.11
C ARG A 238 17.65 4.86 -5.40
N TYR A 239 17.13 6.06 -5.63
CA TYR A 239 16.34 6.43 -6.79
C TYR A 239 16.99 7.62 -7.50
N THR A 240 17.27 7.47 -8.80
CA THR A 240 17.94 8.50 -9.61
C THR A 240 16.95 9.21 -10.52
N PRO A 241 17.22 10.47 -10.91
CA PRO A 241 16.39 11.18 -11.89
C PRO A 241 16.20 10.37 -13.18
N LYS A 242 15.01 10.42 -13.77
CA LYS A 242 14.77 9.90 -15.12
C LYS A 242 15.32 10.83 -16.19
N GLU A 243 15.33 12.13 -15.89
CA GLU A 243 15.86 13.14 -16.78
C GLU A 243 16.66 14.19 -15.99
N THR A 244 17.79 14.61 -16.56
CA THR A 244 18.65 15.67 -16.06
C THR A 244 18.93 16.64 -17.20
N ARG A 245 18.82 17.95 -16.94
CA ARG A 245 19.09 19.00 -17.92
C ARG A 245 19.87 20.15 -17.28
N ARG A 246 20.84 20.70 -18.02
CA ARG A 246 21.41 22.02 -17.74
C ARG A 246 20.66 23.07 -18.55
N MET A 247 20.11 24.07 -17.87
CA MET A 247 19.31 25.14 -18.49
C MET A 247 20.20 26.27 -19.02
N GLU A 248 19.64 27.14 -19.87
CA GLU A 248 20.38 28.26 -20.49
C GLU A 248 20.92 29.28 -19.48
N ASP A 249 20.22 29.46 -18.35
CA ASP A 249 20.64 30.33 -17.24
C ASP A 249 21.64 29.67 -16.28
N GLY A 250 22.09 28.45 -16.59
CA GLY A 250 23.10 27.72 -15.83
C GLY A 250 22.56 26.85 -14.70
N ARG A 251 21.26 26.90 -14.37
CA ARG A 251 20.68 25.99 -13.36
C ARG A 251 20.65 24.55 -13.85
N TYR A 252 20.76 23.61 -12.92
CA TYR A 252 20.58 22.18 -13.17
C TYR A 252 19.17 21.77 -12.76
N TRP A 253 18.49 21.01 -13.60
CA TRP A 253 17.11 20.57 -13.40
C TRP A 253 17.02 19.04 -13.51
N TYR A 254 16.22 18.44 -12.64
CA TYR A 254 16.08 17.00 -12.51
C TYR A 254 14.59 16.61 -12.38
N ASP A 255 14.13 15.65 -13.19
CA ASP A 255 12.80 15.03 -13.08
C ASP A 255 12.93 13.56 -12.70
N PHE A 256 12.34 13.19 -11.58
CA PHE A 256 12.29 11.81 -11.09
C PHE A 256 11.18 10.97 -11.75
N GLY A 257 10.35 11.59 -12.60
CA GLY A 257 9.31 10.97 -13.41
C GLY A 257 8.03 10.62 -12.66
N GLN A 258 8.02 10.79 -11.33
CA GLN A 258 6.85 10.67 -10.46
C GLN A 258 7.12 11.40 -9.14
N VAL A 259 6.06 11.73 -8.41
CA VAL A 259 6.17 12.16 -7.01
C VAL A 259 6.74 11.00 -6.18
N ILE A 260 7.81 11.29 -5.45
CA ILE A 260 8.53 10.36 -4.57
C ILE A 260 8.61 10.95 -3.16
N VAL A 261 8.93 10.10 -2.18
CA VAL A 261 9.11 10.47 -0.78
C VAL A 261 10.46 9.94 -0.31
N GLY A 262 11.35 10.81 0.15
CA GLY A 262 12.70 10.37 0.49
C GLY A 262 13.65 11.46 0.95
N HIS A 263 14.89 11.04 1.20
CA HIS A 263 15.98 11.92 1.60
C HIS A 263 16.83 12.27 0.39
N THR A 264 16.92 13.56 0.07
CA THR A 264 17.74 14.02 -1.05
C THR A 264 19.22 13.90 -0.72
N ARG A 265 20.00 13.50 -1.72
CA ARG A 265 21.46 13.44 -1.68
C ARG A 265 22.00 14.21 -2.86
N VAL A 266 22.89 15.16 -2.57
CA VAL A 266 23.56 15.98 -3.59
C VAL A 266 25.05 15.84 -3.39
N ARG A 267 25.74 15.27 -4.38
CA ARG A 267 27.20 15.23 -4.41
C ARG A 267 27.72 16.29 -5.36
N VAL A 268 28.56 17.17 -4.84
CA VAL A 268 29.10 18.32 -5.57
C VAL A 268 30.46 18.73 -5.00
N GLN A 269 31.31 19.34 -5.82
CA GLN A 269 32.57 19.93 -5.38
C GLN A 269 32.60 21.40 -5.76
N GLY A 270 32.98 22.27 -4.82
CA GLY A 270 33.07 23.71 -5.02
C GLY A 270 34.03 24.36 -4.05
N GLU A 271 34.09 25.70 -4.08
CA GLU A 271 34.96 26.46 -3.18
C GLU A 271 34.44 26.42 -1.73
N ALA A 272 35.35 26.44 -0.75
CA ALA A 272 34.96 26.46 0.66
C ALA A 272 34.15 27.73 0.98
N GLY A 273 32.96 27.55 1.55
CA GLY A 273 32.04 28.65 1.85
C GLY A 273 31.14 29.08 0.67
N GLN A 274 31.27 28.45 -0.51
CA GLN A 274 30.31 28.64 -1.60
C GLN A 274 28.93 28.14 -1.17
N VAL A 275 27.89 28.91 -1.49
CA VAL A 275 26.50 28.54 -1.23
C VAL A 275 25.87 28.09 -2.54
N ILE A 276 25.19 26.95 -2.51
CA ILE A 276 24.31 26.51 -3.61
C ILE A 276 22.86 26.62 -3.16
N THR A 277 21.92 26.73 -4.11
CA THR A 277 20.48 26.68 -3.78
C THR A 277 19.88 25.39 -4.30
N VAL A 278 19.21 24.63 -3.43
CA VAL A 278 18.52 23.38 -3.78
C VAL A 278 17.03 23.59 -3.58
N ARG A 279 16.25 23.42 -4.64
CA ARG A 279 14.80 23.58 -4.64
C ARG A 279 14.11 22.28 -5.01
N HIS A 280 13.03 21.95 -4.31
CA HIS A 280 12.21 20.78 -4.58
C HIS A 280 10.76 21.20 -4.88
N GLY A 281 10.06 20.45 -5.72
CA GLY A 281 8.63 20.71 -5.98
C GLY A 281 7.90 19.53 -6.62
N GLU A 282 6.58 19.50 -6.45
CA GLU A 282 5.68 18.52 -7.09
C GLU A 282 5.26 18.95 -8.51
N GLU A 283 5.33 20.26 -8.79
CA GLU A 283 4.91 20.90 -10.03
C GLU A 283 6.02 21.77 -10.63
N LEU A 284 5.82 22.14 -11.88
CA LEU A 284 6.59 23.19 -12.55
C LEU A 284 5.78 24.50 -12.60
N LEU A 285 6.49 25.62 -12.62
CA LEU A 285 5.95 26.92 -12.99
C LEU A 285 5.77 27.00 -14.51
N ASP A 286 4.94 27.93 -15.00
CA ASP A 286 4.78 28.19 -16.44
C ASP A 286 6.10 28.57 -17.14
N SER A 287 7.06 29.10 -16.37
CA SER A 287 8.42 29.41 -16.83
C SER A 287 9.31 28.18 -17.02
N GLY A 288 8.84 26.98 -16.65
CA GLY A 288 9.59 25.73 -16.66
C GLY A 288 10.52 25.53 -15.46
N GLY A 289 10.53 26.45 -14.48
CA GLY A 289 11.23 26.28 -13.20
C GLY A 289 10.44 25.41 -12.22
N VAL A 290 11.09 24.91 -11.18
CA VAL A 290 10.41 24.13 -10.13
C VAL A 290 9.52 25.03 -9.27
N ARG A 291 8.29 24.60 -8.99
CA ARG A 291 7.40 25.29 -8.04
C ARG A 291 7.78 24.90 -6.60
N TYR A 292 8.80 25.56 -6.07
CA TYR A 292 9.32 25.31 -4.71
C TYR A 292 8.51 25.98 -3.59
N GLU A 293 7.76 27.04 -3.92
CA GLU A 293 6.60 27.50 -3.15
C GLU A 293 5.40 26.61 -3.50
N MET A 294 5.39 25.42 -2.93
CA MET A 294 4.44 24.37 -3.25
C MET A 294 3.02 24.77 -2.87
N ARG A 295 2.04 24.27 -3.64
CA ARG A 295 0.61 24.40 -3.30
C ARG A 295 0.31 23.87 -1.90
N ALA A 296 0.97 22.78 -1.50
CA ALA A 296 0.82 22.19 -0.18
C ALA A 296 1.37 23.06 0.97
N ASN A 297 1.58 24.38 0.80
CA ASN A 297 2.12 25.28 1.82
C ASN A 297 3.54 24.91 2.30
N CYS A 298 4.31 24.19 1.49
CA CYS A 298 5.73 23.95 1.73
C CYS A 298 6.56 24.95 0.91
N LEU A 299 7.46 25.66 1.58
CA LEU A 299 8.61 26.30 0.96
C LEU A 299 9.77 25.29 0.99
N TYR A 300 10.17 24.75 -0.16
CA TYR A 300 11.29 23.81 -0.28
C TYR A 300 12.45 24.46 -1.04
N GLU A 301 13.09 25.42 -0.39
CA GLU A 301 14.30 26.09 -0.87
C GLU A 301 15.34 26.05 0.25
N GLU A 302 16.49 25.46 -0.03
CA GLU A 302 17.56 25.25 0.94
C GLU A 302 18.89 25.74 0.40
N HIS A 303 19.79 26.15 1.30
CA HIS A 303 21.03 26.84 0.96
C HIS A 303 22.25 26.16 1.60
N PRO A 304 22.67 24.98 1.11
CA PRO A 304 23.87 24.32 1.61
C PRO A 304 25.15 25.15 1.37
N VAL A 305 26.04 25.18 2.36
CA VAL A 305 27.37 25.78 2.30
C VAL A 305 28.42 24.69 2.10
N LEU A 306 29.23 24.80 1.04
CA LEU A 306 30.22 23.79 0.65
C LEU A 306 31.50 23.86 1.52
N SER A 307 32.14 22.72 1.71
CA SER A 307 33.35 22.57 2.54
C SER A 307 34.65 22.95 1.82
N GLY A 308 34.64 22.97 0.48
CA GLY A 308 35.85 23.03 -0.35
C GLY A 308 36.32 21.65 -0.83
N GLY A 309 35.76 20.57 -0.28
CA GLY A 309 36.01 19.19 -0.67
C GLY A 309 34.98 18.66 -1.66
N SER A 310 34.99 17.32 -1.85
CA SER A 310 33.89 16.61 -2.51
C SER A 310 32.80 16.35 -1.47
N ASP A 311 31.81 17.22 -1.43
CA ASP A 311 30.71 17.15 -0.47
C ASP A 311 29.67 16.14 -0.92
N THR A 312 29.12 15.39 0.04
CA THR A 312 27.84 14.70 -0.11
C THR A 312 26.88 15.34 0.89
N ILE A 313 26.01 16.21 0.41
CA ILE A 313 25.00 16.88 1.21
C ILE A 313 23.89 15.87 1.48
N GLU A 314 23.66 15.60 2.76
CA GLU A 314 22.65 14.66 3.24
C GLU A 314 21.53 15.41 3.96
N PHE A 315 20.47 15.72 3.23
CA PHE A 315 19.23 16.21 3.84
C PHE A 315 18.70 15.14 4.81
N TYR A 316 18.54 15.51 6.08
CA TYR A 316 18.22 14.59 7.17
C TYR A 316 16.75 14.23 7.16
N ASP A 317 15.87 15.23 7.10
CA ASP A 317 14.43 15.01 7.01
C ASP A 317 14.04 14.57 5.58
N TYR A 318 12.90 13.91 5.44
CA TYR A 318 12.39 13.50 4.14
C TYR A 318 11.49 14.58 3.55
N LYS A 319 11.43 14.65 2.23
CA LYS A 319 10.54 15.53 1.47
C LYS A 319 9.71 14.71 0.48
N SER A 320 8.57 15.25 0.07
CA SER A 320 7.79 14.73 -1.05
C SER A 320 7.82 15.70 -2.22
N PHE A 321 8.28 15.22 -3.38
CA PHE A 321 8.48 16.03 -4.58
C PHE A 321 8.66 15.15 -5.82
N ARG A 322 8.64 15.76 -7.01
CA ARG A 322 8.99 15.11 -8.29
C ARG A 322 10.20 15.76 -8.95
N TYR A 323 10.36 17.07 -8.77
CA TYR A 323 11.38 17.86 -9.45
C TYR A 323 12.38 18.43 -8.46
N VAL A 324 13.63 18.52 -8.89
CA VAL A 324 14.70 19.26 -8.20
C VAL A 324 15.32 20.25 -9.16
N GLU A 325 15.60 21.46 -8.69
CA GLU A 325 16.53 22.37 -9.38
C GLU A 325 17.64 22.80 -8.43
N ILE A 326 18.86 22.89 -8.98
CA ILE A 326 20.05 23.35 -8.26
C ILE A 326 20.62 24.57 -8.98
N LEU A 327 20.73 25.67 -8.25
CA LEU A 327 21.30 26.93 -8.71
C LEU A 327 22.68 27.13 -8.07
N ASP A 328 23.51 27.93 -8.72
CA ASP A 328 24.84 28.35 -8.24
C ASP A 328 25.83 27.20 -8.01
N ALA A 329 25.53 26.00 -8.53
CA ALA A 329 26.44 24.88 -8.51
C ALA A 329 27.63 25.13 -9.47
N PRO A 330 28.88 24.96 -9.01
CA PRO A 330 30.07 25.26 -9.82
C PRO A 330 30.32 24.22 -10.92
N VAL A 331 29.82 23.00 -10.69
CA VAL A 331 29.86 21.85 -11.60
C VAL A 331 28.51 21.14 -11.51
N GLU A 332 28.21 20.28 -12.48
CA GLU A 332 27.00 19.47 -12.48
C GLU A 332 26.96 18.55 -11.25
N PRO A 333 25.97 18.73 -10.35
CA PRO A 333 25.84 17.86 -9.19
C PRO A 333 25.32 16.46 -9.56
N GLU A 334 25.83 15.44 -8.88
CA GLU A 334 25.18 14.12 -8.88
C GLU A 334 24.05 14.15 -7.84
N VAL A 335 22.81 13.91 -8.28
CA VAL A 335 21.62 13.94 -7.42
C VAL A 335 20.95 12.58 -7.39
N TRP A 336 20.62 12.08 -6.20
CA TRP A 336 19.75 10.94 -6.02
C TRP A 336 18.89 11.12 -4.76
N VAL A 337 17.86 10.29 -4.64
CA VAL A 337 16.98 10.27 -3.47
C VAL A 337 17.01 8.89 -2.86
N GLU A 338 17.18 8.82 -1.55
CA GLU A 338 16.91 7.62 -0.78
C GLU A 338 15.40 7.56 -0.53
N VAL A 339 14.68 6.97 -1.48
CA VAL A 339 13.22 6.82 -1.43
C VAL A 339 12.87 5.83 -0.35
N ARG A 340 11.91 6.21 0.50
CA ARG A 340 11.46 5.44 1.66
C ARG A 340 9.96 5.19 1.63
N HIS A 341 9.56 4.01 2.05
CA HIS A 341 8.16 3.64 2.30
C HIS A 341 8.11 2.39 3.17
N HIS A 342 6.95 2.10 3.76
CA HIS A 342 6.67 0.78 4.34
C HIS A 342 6.92 -0.30 3.27
N PRO A 343 7.51 -1.47 3.58
CA PRO A 343 7.84 -2.47 2.57
C PRO A 343 6.70 -2.74 1.58
N PHE A 344 6.99 -2.54 0.31
CA PHE A 344 5.99 -2.56 -0.76
C PHE A 344 6.58 -3.23 -2.00
N ASP A 345 6.21 -4.50 -2.19
CA ASP A 345 6.58 -5.26 -3.38
C ASP A 345 5.55 -5.04 -4.49
N ASN A 346 5.97 -4.32 -5.54
CA ASN A 346 5.15 -4.02 -6.70
C ASN A 346 4.70 -5.28 -7.46
N ASP A 347 5.36 -6.43 -7.25
CA ASP A 347 5.03 -7.67 -7.91
C ASP A 347 3.94 -8.48 -7.21
N LYS A 348 3.58 -8.17 -5.96
CA LYS A 348 2.55 -8.95 -5.25
C LYS A 348 1.17 -8.77 -5.89
N ALA A 349 0.75 -7.54 -6.11
CA ALA A 349 -0.48 -7.24 -6.84
C ALA A 349 -0.18 -6.90 -8.31
N ALA A 350 -1.05 -7.33 -9.22
CA ALA A 350 -0.98 -6.96 -10.63
C ALA A 350 -2.36 -6.61 -11.16
N PHE A 351 -2.42 -5.64 -12.08
CA PHE A 351 -3.65 -5.22 -12.71
C PHE A 351 -3.38 -4.87 -14.17
N THR A 352 -4.20 -5.40 -15.07
CA THR A 352 -4.21 -5.00 -16.48
C THR A 352 -5.64 -4.85 -16.96
N SER A 353 -5.85 -3.94 -17.92
CA SER A 353 -7.14 -3.76 -18.58
C SER A 353 -6.97 -3.40 -20.04
N SER A 354 -7.92 -3.80 -20.89
CA SER A 354 -8.03 -3.26 -22.25
C SER A 354 -8.57 -1.83 -22.31
N HIS A 355 -8.90 -1.21 -21.17
CA HIS A 355 -9.22 0.21 -21.05
C HIS A 355 -8.04 0.99 -20.43
N GLN A 356 -7.36 1.81 -21.24
CA GLN A 356 -6.14 2.51 -20.81
C GLN A 356 -6.34 3.40 -19.58
N LEU A 357 -7.41 4.22 -19.55
CA LEU A 357 -7.69 5.07 -18.39
C LEU A 357 -7.78 4.29 -17.07
N LEU A 358 -8.37 3.10 -17.07
CA LEU A 358 -8.50 2.27 -15.87
C LEU A 358 -7.12 1.78 -15.40
N THR A 359 -6.24 1.40 -16.34
CA THR A 359 -4.84 1.06 -16.06
C THR A 359 -4.09 2.25 -15.44
N ASP A 360 -4.32 3.46 -15.95
CA ASP A 360 -3.67 4.68 -15.46
C ASP A 360 -4.19 5.07 -14.07
N ILE A 361 -5.50 4.97 -13.83
CA ILE A 361 -6.12 5.20 -12.51
C ILE A 361 -5.59 4.20 -11.48
N TRP A 362 -5.48 2.91 -11.84
CA TRP A 362 -4.89 1.91 -10.94
C TRP A 362 -3.44 2.26 -10.59
N ALA A 363 -2.63 2.65 -11.58
CA ALA A 363 -1.24 3.05 -11.35
C ALA A 363 -1.13 4.29 -10.45
N LEU A 364 -1.96 5.31 -10.71
CA LEU A 364 -2.08 6.53 -9.90
C LEU A 364 -2.36 6.19 -8.42
N CYS A 365 -3.34 5.31 -8.19
CA CYS A 365 -3.75 4.89 -6.85
C CYS A 365 -2.69 4.05 -6.15
N ARG A 366 -2.12 3.06 -6.83
CA ARG A 366 -1.05 2.22 -6.27
C ARG A 366 0.16 3.06 -5.86
N ASN A 367 0.57 4.01 -6.71
CA ASN A 367 1.71 4.89 -6.42
C ASN A 367 1.41 5.79 -5.20
N GLY A 368 0.19 6.33 -5.11
CA GLY A 368 -0.27 7.11 -3.96
C GLY A 368 -0.20 6.30 -2.65
N VAL A 369 -0.77 5.09 -2.63
CA VAL A 369 -0.72 4.19 -1.46
C VAL A 369 0.73 3.88 -1.07
N LYS A 370 1.58 3.51 -2.04
CA LYS A 370 2.98 3.18 -1.78
C LYS A 370 3.73 4.34 -1.13
N MET A 371 3.65 5.53 -1.71
CA MET A 371 4.44 6.68 -1.23
C MET A 371 3.85 7.29 0.05
N GLY A 372 2.53 7.20 0.27
CA GLY A 372 1.89 7.65 1.50
C GLY A 372 1.92 6.66 2.67
N SER A 373 2.32 5.41 2.43
CA SER A 373 2.52 4.40 3.48
C SER A 373 3.95 4.49 4.03
N GLN A 374 4.11 5.10 5.21
CA GLN A 374 5.40 5.29 5.90
C GLN A 374 5.41 4.50 7.22
N GLY A 375 5.78 5.11 8.35
CA GLY A 375 5.55 4.54 9.69
C GLY A 375 4.08 4.59 10.14
N GLY A 376 3.19 4.98 9.24
CA GLY A 376 1.75 5.11 9.35
C GLY A 376 1.15 5.42 7.97
N PHE A 377 -0.18 5.42 7.86
CA PHE A 377 -0.88 5.86 6.64
C PHE A 377 -1.03 7.38 6.65
N LEU A 378 -0.16 8.09 5.93
CA LEU A 378 -0.12 9.54 5.97
C LEU A 378 -1.21 10.15 5.08
N ASP A 379 -1.81 11.26 5.52
CA ASP A 379 -2.67 12.10 4.70
C ASP A 379 -1.88 12.61 3.49
N CYS A 380 -0.76 13.28 3.74
CA CYS A 380 0.21 13.68 2.74
C CYS A 380 1.62 13.68 3.34
N PRO A 381 2.65 13.16 2.63
CA PRO A 381 4.03 13.14 3.10
C PRO A 381 4.76 14.49 2.96
N SER A 382 4.10 15.53 2.47
CA SER A 382 4.68 16.87 2.29
C SER A 382 4.46 17.75 3.54
N ARG A 383 3.26 18.29 3.74
CA ARG A 383 2.99 19.39 4.68
C ARG A 383 2.57 18.97 6.09
N GLU A 384 1.73 17.95 6.18
CA GLU A 384 1.08 17.51 7.42
C GLU A 384 1.75 16.27 7.97
N LYS A 385 2.06 15.31 7.09
CA LYS A 385 2.76 14.07 7.42
C LYS A 385 2.02 13.25 8.49
N GLY A 386 0.73 13.52 8.71
CA GLY A 386 -0.05 12.99 9.83
C GLY A 386 -0.83 11.76 9.43
N GLN A 387 -0.97 10.80 10.35
CA GLN A 387 -1.87 9.67 10.13
C GLN A 387 -3.27 10.03 10.60
N TYR A 388 -4.12 10.44 9.66
CA TYR A 388 -5.51 10.77 9.90
C TYR A 388 -6.39 9.53 9.78
N LEU A 389 -7.34 9.37 10.71
CA LEU A 389 -8.13 8.13 10.82
C LEU A 389 -9.06 7.91 9.63
N GLY A 390 -9.72 8.95 9.11
CA GLY A 390 -10.58 8.84 7.93
C GLY A 390 -9.80 8.41 6.68
N ASP A 391 -8.62 8.98 6.48
CA ASP A 391 -7.69 8.60 5.41
C ASP A 391 -7.22 7.15 5.58
N ALA A 392 -6.83 6.77 6.79
CA ALA A 392 -6.38 5.42 7.11
C ALA A 392 -7.44 4.35 6.81
N VAL A 393 -8.74 4.63 6.98
CA VAL A 393 -9.83 3.70 6.64
C VAL A 393 -9.80 3.32 5.16
N ILE A 394 -9.57 4.30 4.28
CA ILE A 394 -9.51 4.09 2.82
C ILE A 394 -8.17 3.49 2.43
N THR A 395 -7.08 4.09 2.87
CA THR A 395 -5.72 3.72 2.45
C THR A 395 -5.33 2.34 2.96
N ALA A 396 -5.72 1.95 4.18
CA ALA A 396 -5.44 0.62 4.73
C ALA A 396 -6.10 -0.50 3.91
N ARG A 397 -7.34 -0.29 3.45
CA ARG A 397 -8.05 -1.25 2.58
C ARG A 397 -7.29 -1.44 1.25
N SER A 398 -6.95 -0.34 0.58
CA SER A 398 -6.17 -0.40 -0.66
C SER A 398 -4.78 -1.01 -0.45
N HIS A 399 -4.12 -0.71 0.67
CA HIS A 399 -2.80 -1.26 1.02
C HIS A 399 -2.84 -2.79 1.19
N LEU A 400 -3.86 -3.32 1.88
CA LEU A 400 -4.05 -4.76 2.04
C LEU A 400 -4.22 -5.47 0.70
N TRP A 401 -5.03 -4.91 -0.21
CA TRP A 401 -5.21 -5.45 -1.58
C TRP A 401 -3.93 -5.43 -2.42
N LEU A 402 -3.02 -4.48 -2.16
CA LEU A 402 -1.78 -4.33 -2.92
C LEU A 402 -0.62 -5.18 -2.37
N THR A 403 -0.59 -5.42 -1.06
CA THR A 403 0.59 -5.98 -0.38
C THR A 403 0.32 -7.29 0.37
N GLY A 404 -0.93 -7.52 0.79
CA GLY A 404 -1.29 -8.58 1.74
C GLY A 404 -0.63 -8.42 3.11
N ASP A 405 -0.01 -7.27 3.41
CA ASP A 405 0.69 -7.02 4.67
C ASP A 405 -0.22 -6.29 5.66
N PRO A 406 -0.63 -6.94 6.77
CA PRO A 406 -1.50 -6.35 7.76
C PRO A 406 -0.77 -5.51 8.81
N THR A 407 0.57 -5.53 8.86
CA THR A 407 1.33 -4.97 9.99
C THR A 407 1.15 -3.46 10.15
N LEU A 408 1.07 -2.71 9.05
CA LEU A 408 0.86 -1.26 9.09
C LEU A 408 -0.57 -0.90 9.54
N THR A 409 -1.58 -1.65 9.08
CA THR A 409 -2.98 -1.50 9.53
C THR A 409 -3.12 -1.84 11.01
N ARG A 410 -2.47 -2.91 11.46
CA ARG A 410 -2.41 -3.28 12.88
C ARG A 410 -1.80 -2.16 13.72
N LYS A 411 -0.75 -1.51 13.21
CA LYS A 411 -0.08 -0.40 13.89
C LYS A 411 -0.97 0.83 13.97
N ALA A 412 -1.64 1.18 12.88
CA ALA A 412 -2.61 2.28 12.86
C ALA A 412 -3.75 2.05 13.87
N ILE A 413 -4.32 0.84 13.92
CA ILE A 413 -5.33 0.48 14.94
C ILE A 413 -4.77 0.67 16.35
N GLY A 414 -3.52 0.25 16.61
CA GLY A 414 -2.82 0.48 17.86
C GLY A 414 -2.70 1.97 18.21
N ASP A 415 -2.17 2.79 17.31
CA ASP A 415 -1.98 4.23 17.54
C ASP A 415 -3.30 4.93 17.90
N PHE A 416 -4.36 4.67 17.15
CA PHE A 416 -5.67 5.26 17.43
C PHE A 416 -6.27 4.73 18.72
N SER A 417 -6.11 3.44 19.03
CA SER A 417 -6.54 2.88 20.32
C SER A 417 -5.82 3.54 21.49
N PHE A 418 -4.51 3.77 21.38
CA PHE A 418 -3.71 4.45 22.40
C PHE A 418 -4.12 5.91 22.61
N SER A 419 -4.70 6.56 21.60
CA SER A 419 -5.23 7.92 21.75
C SER A 419 -6.40 8.04 22.73
N LYS A 420 -7.00 6.92 23.17
CA LYS A 420 -8.03 6.91 24.23
C LYS A 420 -7.53 7.48 25.55
N GLU A 421 -6.25 7.32 25.85
CA GLU A 421 -5.60 7.88 27.04
C GLU A 421 -5.59 9.42 27.03
N ILE A 422 -5.72 10.01 25.83
CA ILE A 422 -5.76 11.46 25.61
C ILE A 422 -7.21 11.94 25.52
N HIS A 423 -8.06 11.22 24.78
CA HIS A 423 -9.45 11.59 24.58
C HIS A 423 -10.35 10.36 24.37
N ALA A 424 -11.43 10.24 25.14
CA ALA A 424 -12.34 9.08 25.11
C ALA A 424 -12.96 8.82 23.72
N GLY A 425 -13.29 9.88 22.98
CA GLY A 425 -13.74 9.80 21.59
C GLY A 425 -12.62 9.69 20.55
N LEU A 426 -11.39 9.33 20.93
CA LEU A 426 -10.16 9.26 20.10
C LEU A 426 -9.69 10.60 19.53
N MET A 427 -8.42 10.64 19.11
CA MET A 427 -7.84 11.70 18.29
C MET A 427 -8.11 11.46 16.80
N ALA A 428 -8.26 12.53 16.00
CA ALA A 428 -8.45 12.40 14.56
C ALA A 428 -7.15 12.08 13.80
N VAL A 429 -6.02 12.48 14.38
CA VAL A 429 -4.66 12.23 13.89
C VAL A 429 -3.87 11.59 15.02
N ALA A 430 -3.24 10.45 14.74
CA ALA A 430 -2.47 9.72 15.75
C ALA A 430 -1.33 8.92 15.11
N PRO A 431 -0.14 8.85 15.74
CA PRO A 431 0.23 9.55 16.96
C PRO A 431 0.65 11.00 16.68
N GLY A 432 0.66 11.84 17.72
CA GLY A 432 1.11 13.22 17.65
C GLY A 432 0.61 14.05 18.83
N ASN A 433 1.34 15.09 19.20
CA ASN A 433 0.97 15.96 20.31
C ASN A 433 0.17 17.21 19.88
N PHE A 434 -0.04 17.40 18.57
CA PHE A 434 -1.01 18.35 18.05
C PHE A 434 -2.40 17.71 18.08
N MET A 435 -3.19 18.05 19.09
CA MET A 435 -4.55 17.54 19.22
C MET A 435 -5.46 18.17 18.16
N GLN A 436 -6.00 17.32 17.29
CA GLN A 436 -7.02 17.68 16.31
C GLN A 436 -8.18 16.70 16.39
N GLU A 437 -9.40 17.21 16.26
CA GLU A 437 -10.61 16.44 16.56
C GLU A 437 -11.65 16.51 15.43
N ILE A 438 -12.00 15.36 14.87
CA ILE A 438 -12.99 15.20 13.79
C ILE A 438 -13.96 14.09 14.20
N ALA A 439 -15.25 14.40 14.25
CA ALA A 439 -16.29 13.53 14.79
C ALA A 439 -16.46 12.26 13.95
N GLU A 440 -16.58 12.41 12.63
CA GLU A 440 -16.80 11.29 11.71
C GLU A 440 -15.64 10.30 11.71
N TYR A 441 -14.42 10.79 11.95
CA TYR A 441 -13.22 9.94 11.93
C TYR A 441 -13.25 8.95 13.08
N SER A 442 -13.56 9.39 14.30
CA SER A 442 -13.77 8.51 15.45
C SER A 442 -14.83 7.44 15.18
N LEU A 443 -15.91 7.81 14.48
CA LEU A 443 -17.02 6.90 14.15
C LEU A 443 -16.68 5.89 13.05
N GLN A 444 -15.58 6.09 12.32
CA GLN A 444 -15.06 5.14 11.34
C GLN A 444 -14.06 4.14 11.92
N PHE A 445 -13.56 4.35 13.14
CA PHE A 445 -12.65 3.40 13.80
C PHE A 445 -13.20 1.96 13.85
N PRO A 446 -14.49 1.72 14.19
CA PRO A 446 -15.06 0.38 14.16
C PRO A 446 -15.03 -0.26 12.76
N MET A 447 -15.14 0.54 11.70
CA MET A 447 -15.10 0.06 10.31
C MET A 447 -13.69 -0.38 9.91
N LEU A 448 -12.66 0.38 10.30
CA LEU A 448 -11.26 0.01 10.09
C LEU A 448 -10.95 -1.32 10.78
N THR A 449 -11.36 -1.48 12.05
CA THR A 449 -11.15 -2.71 12.81
C THR A 449 -11.92 -3.90 12.23
N LEU A 450 -13.17 -3.70 11.82
CA LEU A 450 -13.98 -4.77 11.23
C LEU A 450 -13.34 -5.29 9.95
N GLU A 451 -12.93 -4.42 9.02
CA GLU A 451 -12.27 -4.90 7.80
C GLU A 451 -10.92 -5.53 8.07
N TYR A 452 -10.13 -4.96 8.99
CA TYR A 452 -8.89 -5.59 9.42
C TYR A 452 -9.13 -7.03 9.91
N TYR A 453 -10.12 -7.23 10.77
CA TYR A 453 -10.44 -8.57 11.29
C TYR A 453 -10.95 -9.51 10.18
N ARG A 454 -11.85 -9.04 9.31
CA ARG A 454 -12.33 -9.82 8.16
C ARG A 454 -11.18 -10.26 7.24
N THR A 455 -10.24 -9.37 6.95
CA THR A 455 -9.12 -9.69 6.06
C THR A 455 -8.06 -10.58 6.72
N THR A 456 -7.81 -10.41 8.02
CA THR A 456 -6.65 -11.03 8.69
C THR A 456 -6.98 -12.20 9.60
N GLY A 457 -8.21 -12.26 10.13
CA GLY A 457 -8.58 -13.18 11.20
C GLY A 457 -7.86 -12.89 12.52
N ASP A 458 -7.20 -11.74 12.67
CA ASP A 458 -6.46 -11.37 13.90
C ASP A 458 -7.44 -11.04 15.03
N ARG A 459 -7.88 -12.11 15.68
CA ARG A 459 -8.84 -12.10 16.77
C ARG A 459 -8.33 -11.34 18.00
N VAL A 460 -7.03 -11.33 18.24
CA VAL A 460 -6.43 -10.69 19.42
C VAL A 460 -6.64 -9.18 19.39
N VAL A 461 -6.38 -8.55 18.24
CA VAL A 461 -6.58 -7.11 18.06
C VAL A 461 -8.07 -6.77 18.05
N ALA A 462 -8.88 -7.59 17.39
CA ALA A 462 -10.33 -7.41 17.34
C ALA A 462 -10.99 -7.46 18.72
N GLU A 463 -10.61 -8.44 19.56
CA GLU A 463 -11.10 -8.56 20.94
C GLU A 463 -10.62 -7.38 21.80
N TYR A 464 -9.35 -6.97 21.68
CA TYR A 464 -8.86 -5.78 22.38
C TYR A 464 -9.69 -4.54 22.04
N VAL A 465 -9.90 -4.23 20.76
CA VAL A 465 -10.70 -3.06 20.36
C VAL A 465 -12.13 -3.16 20.88
N ALA A 466 -12.74 -4.35 20.76
CA ALA A 466 -14.11 -4.59 21.21
C ALA A 466 -14.27 -4.38 22.73
N ASP A 467 -13.29 -4.78 23.52
CA ASP A 467 -13.34 -4.74 24.99
C ASP A 467 -12.88 -3.37 25.55
N GLU A 468 -11.93 -2.71 24.89
CA GLU A 468 -11.19 -1.59 25.48
C GLU A 468 -11.44 -0.25 24.82
N VAL A 469 -12.11 -0.20 23.66
CA VAL A 469 -12.20 1.02 22.84
C VAL A 469 -13.63 1.35 22.40
N LEU A 470 -14.40 0.37 21.89
CA LEU A 470 -15.69 0.66 21.23
C LEU A 470 -16.69 1.39 22.12
N ASP A 471 -16.90 0.91 23.35
CA ASP A 471 -17.87 1.51 24.27
C ASP A 471 -17.49 2.97 24.60
N GLY A 472 -16.20 3.27 24.79
CA GLY A 472 -15.71 4.63 25.04
C GLY A 472 -16.02 5.61 23.91
N ILE A 473 -15.95 5.16 22.66
CA ILE A 473 -16.34 5.97 21.50
C ILE A 473 -17.85 6.28 21.56
N PHE A 474 -18.68 5.25 21.71
CA PHE A 474 -20.13 5.42 21.63
C PHE A 474 -20.74 6.10 22.86
N ASP A 475 -20.13 5.97 24.03
CA ASP A 475 -20.47 6.72 25.24
C ASP A 475 -20.12 8.20 25.07
N TYR A 476 -18.96 8.50 24.48
CA TYR A 476 -18.59 9.88 24.15
C TYR A 476 -19.62 10.51 23.21
N PHE A 477 -20.08 9.82 22.17
CA PHE A 477 -21.08 10.39 21.27
C PHE A 477 -22.50 10.39 21.84
N ALA A 478 -22.83 9.53 22.81
CA ALA A 478 -24.14 9.47 23.45
C ALA A 478 -24.58 10.80 24.09
N GLN A 479 -23.64 11.58 24.60
CA GLN A 479 -23.95 12.87 25.22
C GLN A 479 -24.51 13.92 24.24
N TYR A 480 -24.37 13.69 22.93
CA TYR A 480 -24.88 14.56 21.87
C TYR A 480 -26.18 14.06 21.24
N GLU A 481 -26.73 12.93 21.71
CA GLU A 481 -28.05 12.47 21.27
C GLU A 481 -29.14 13.42 21.78
N ASN A 482 -29.93 13.97 20.87
CA ASN A 482 -31.08 14.79 21.20
C ASN A 482 -32.35 13.93 21.46
N ASP A 483 -33.46 14.58 21.79
CA ASP A 483 -34.73 13.92 22.13
C ASP A 483 -35.33 13.06 20.99
N ILE A 484 -34.87 13.28 19.74
CA ILE A 484 -35.26 12.50 18.56
C ILE A 484 -34.19 11.47 18.16
N GLY A 485 -33.19 11.21 19.00
CA GLY A 485 -32.18 10.17 18.80
C GLY A 485 -31.09 10.49 17.78
N LEU A 486 -30.97 11.74 17.30
CA LEU A 486 -29.90 12.18 16.42
C LEU A 486 -28.78 12.86 17.22
N LEU A 487 -27.53 12.65 16.80
CA LEU A 487 -26.39 13.47 17.23
C LEU A 487 -26.58 14.91 16.74
N ALA A 488 -26.61 15.86 17.67
CA ALA A 488 -26.79 17.28 17.40
C ALA A 488 -26.00 18.15 18.40
N GLY A 489 -25.74 19.41 18.03
CA GLY A 489 -25.04 20.38 18.89
C GLY A 489 -23.53 20.15 19.00
N ILE A 490 -22.95 19.34 18.12
CA ILE A 490 -21.52 19.06 18.05
C ILE A 490 -20.86 19.94 17.00
N ASP A 491 -19.87 20.72 17.43
CA ASP A 491 -19.00 21.52 16.56
C ASP A 491 -17.59 21.62 17.15
N LYS A 492 -16.68 22.35 16.46
CA LYS A 492 -15.30 22.56 16.91
C LYS A 492 -15.16 23.19 18.30
N LYS A 493 -16.19 23.87 18.83
CA LYS A 493 -16.19 24.55 20.13
C LYS A 493 -16.78 23.67 21.22
N THR A 494 -17.86 22.96 20.92
CA THR A 494 -18.58 22.15 21.91
C THR A 494 -18.03 20.73 22.02
N GLY A 495 -17.51 20.18 20.93
CA GLY A 495 -17.05 18.79 20.84
C GLY A 495 -15.90 18.66 19.85
N LYS A 496 -16.18 17.95 18.76
CA LYS A 496 -15.26 17.68 17.64
C LYS A 496 -15.75 18.38 16.37
N TRP A 497 -14.86 18.65 15.42
CA TRP A 497 -15.24 19.15 14.10
C TRP A 497 -16.12 18.13 13.37
N VAL A 498 -17.25 18.56 12.82
CA VAL A 498 -18.02 17.78 11.83
C VAL A 498 -17.52 18.16 10.44
N LEU A 499 -16.88 17.23 9.74
CA LEU A 499 -16.26 17.47 8.44
C LEU A 499 -17.30 17.60 7.30
N VAL A 500 -18.26 16.67 7.23
CA VAL A 500 -19.12 16.37 6.05
C VAL A 500 -18.32 16.00 4.80
N ASP A 501 -17.46 16.89 4.33
CA ASP A 501 -16.52 16.71 3.23
C ASP A 501 -15.44 17.81 3.24
N TRP A 502 -14.39 17.61 2.43
CA TRP A 502 -13.27 18.51 2.28
C TRP A 502 -12.79 18.65 0.82
N PRO A 503 -12.55 19.88 0.33
CA PRO A 503 -12.78 21.18 0.98
C PRO A 503 -14.27 21.61 1.02
N ASP A 504 -14.57 22.67 1.78
CA ASP A 504 -15.92 23.18 2.02
C ASP A 504 -16.75 23.45 0.75
N ASN A 505 -16.12 23.88 -0.35
CA ASN A 505 -16.79 24.13 -1.63
C ASN A 505 -17.26 22.85 -2.35
N LEU A 506 -16.81 21.67 -1.91
CA LEU A 506 -17.23 20.37 -2.45
C LEU A 506 -18.30 19.68 -1.59
N ARG A 507 -19.01 20.43 -0.73
CA ARG A 507 -20.14 19.91 0.06
C ARG A 507 -21.48 19.92 -0.68
N ASP A 508 -21.51 20.15 -1.99
CA ASP A 508 -22.77 20.24 -2.77
C ASP A 508 -23.79 21.23 -2.18
N GLY A 509 -23.33 22.36 -1.61
CA GLY A 509 -24.21 23.35 -0.99
C GLY A 509 -24.88 22.88 0.31
N TYR A 510 -24.30 21.88 1.01
CA TYR A 510 -24.80 21.35 2.28
C TYR A 510 -25.18 22.47 3.26
N ASP A 511 -26.32 22.31 3.93
CA ASP A 511 -26.82 23.24 4.95
C ASP A 511 -26.02 23.14 6.28
N TYR A 512 -24.72 23.43 6.19
CA TYR A 512 -23.71 23.05 7.17
C TYR A 512 -23.97 23.67 8.54
N ASP A 513 -24.01 25.00 8.66
CA ASP A 513 -24.14 25.69 9.95
C ASP A 513 -25.45 25.35 10.68
N TYR A 514 -26.54 25.18 9.93
CA TYR A 514 -27.82 24.76 10.48
C TYR A 514 -27.77 23.30 10.97
N SER A 515 -27.19 22.42 10.15
CA SER A 515 -27.11 20.98 10.44
C SER A 515 -26.36 20.65 11.73
N LEU A 516 -25.34 21.45 12.10
CA LEU A 516 -24.59 21.27 13.35
C LEU A 516 -25.50 21.29 14.58
N LYS A 517 -26.61 22.05 14.53
CA LYS A 517 -27.56 22.20 15.65
C LYS A 517 -28.77 21.27 15.53
N ALA A 518 -29.22 21.00 14.31
CA ALA A 518 -30.49 20.30 14.07
C ALA A 518 -30.36 18.77 13.99
N GLY A 519 -29.14 18.26 13.80
CA GLY A 519 -28.86 16.83 13.60
C GLY A 519 -28.35 16.58 12.20
N ASN A 520 -27.03 16.67 12.02
CA ASN A 520 -26.37 16.55 10.72
C ASN A 520 -26.53 15.12 10.17
N THR A 521 -27.11 14.99 8.97
CA THR A 521 -27.41 13.68 8.37
C THR A 521 -26.16 12.85 8.11
N VAL A 522 -25.06 13.47 7.66
CA VAL A 522 -23.82 12.73 7.31
C VAL A 522 -23.14 12.21 8.57
N LEU A 523 -23.00 13.04 9.60
CA LEU A 523 -22.48 12.63 10.91
C LEU A 523 -23.29 11.46 11.48
N ASN A 524 -24.62 11.57 11.44
CA ASN A 524 -25.48 10.52 11.95
C ASN A 524 -25.44 9.24 11.10
N ALA A 525 -25.19 9.35 9.80
CA ALA A 525 -24.96 8.19 8.94
C ALA A 525 -23.67 7.47 9.30
N PHE A 526 -22.57 8.20 9.56
CA PHE A 526 -21.34 7.61 10.10
C PHE A 526 -21.57 6.99 11.47
N TYR A 527 -22.40 7.61 12.30
CA TYR A 527 -22.75 7.07 13.61
C TYR A 527 -23.49 5.73 13.50
N TYR A 528 -24.48 5.65 12.61
CA TYR A 528 -25.16 4.41 12.23
C TYR A 528 -24.17 3.36 11.71
N GLY A 529 -23.31 3.73 10.77
CA GLY A 529 -22.32 2.82 10.18
C GLY A 529 -21.33 2.28 11.22
N GLY A 530 -20.86 3.11 12.14
CA GLY A 530 -19.97 2.72 13.24
C GLY A 530 -20.65 1.71 14.18
N LEU A 531 -21.91 1.97 14.58
CA LEU A 531 -22.69 1.03 15.40
C LEU A 531 -22.90 -0.32 14.70
N ARG A 532 -23.23 -0.32 13.39
CA ARG A 532 -23.39 -1.56 12.62
C ARG A 532 -22.08 -2.34 12.50
N ALA A 533 -20.97 -1.64 12.25
CA ALA A 533 -19.66 -2.27 12.20
C ALA A 533 -19.26 -2.90 13.55
N ALA A 534 -19.54 -2.21 14.66
CA ALA A 534 -19.33 -2.74 16.00
C ALA A 534 -20.21 -3.97 16.30
N ALA A 535 -21.50 -3.92 15.95
CA ALA A 535 -22.42 -5.05 16.12
C ALA A 535 -21.95 -6.28 15.35
N GLU A 536 -21.48 -6.08 14.12
CA GLU A 536 -20.96 -7.16 13.29
C GLU A 536 -19.65 -7.73 13.81
N LEU A 537 -18.71 -6.87 14.25
CA LEU A 537 -17.46 -7.32 14.85
C LEU A 537 -17.74 -8.21 16.07
N GLN A 538 -18.66 -7.81 16.95
CA GLN A 538 -19.06 -8.63 18.11
C GLN A 538 -19.61 -9.99 17.68
N ARG A 539 -20.47 -10.05 16.65
CA ARG A 539 -20.99 -11.33 16.11
C ARG A 539 -19.88 -12.23 15.57
N LEU A 540 -18.94 -11.69 14.79
CA LEU A 540 -17.81 -12.46 14.24
C LEU A 540 -16.84 -12.94 15.34
N LEU A 541 -16.84 -12.30 16.52
CA LEU A 541 -16.13 -12.74 17.71
C LEU A 541 -16.92 -13.76 18.56
N GLY A 542 -18.16 -14.10 18.18
CA GLY A 542 -19.04 -15.01 18.91
C GLY A 542 -19.74 -14.35 20.11
N ARG A 543 -19.91 -13.03 20.10
CA ARG A 543 -20.53 -12.21 21.15
C ARG A 543 -21.82 -11.56 20.63
N SER A 544 -22.63 -10.98 21.54
CA SER A 544 -23.88 -10.30 21.13
C SER A 544 -23.59 -8.89 20.59
N GLY A 545 -24.12 -8.60 19.40
CA GLY A 545 -24.15 -7.25 18.80
C GLY A 545 -25.42 -6.45 19.12
N GLU A 546 -26.37 -7.02 19.87
CA GLU A 546 -27.75 -6.52 20.00
C GLU A 546 -27.86 -5.09 20.53
N ALA A 547 -27.02 -4.69 21.49
CA ALA A 547 -27.06 -3.34 22.05
C ALA A 547 -26.70 -2.27 20.99
N HIS A 548 -25.71 -2.56 20.15
CA HIS A 548 -25.30 -1.70 19.06
C HIS A 548 -26.36 -1.66 17.96
N ASP A 549 -26.92 -2.82 17.58
CA ASP A 549 -28.00 -2.89 16.60
C ASP A 549 -29.24 -2.12 17.06
N ALA A 550 -29.67 -2.29 18.32
CA ALA A 550 -30.83 -1.59 18.85
C ALA A 550 -30.65 -0.06 18.82
N ARG A 551 -29.43 0.44 19.00
CA ARG A 551 -29.11 1.88 18.88
C ARG A 551 -29.12 2.32 17.41
N ALA A 552 -28.56 1.51 16.51
CA ALA A 552 -28.60 1.76 15.08
C ALA A 552 -30.02 1.74 14.51
N ASP A 553 -30.88 0.82 14.96
CA ASP A 553 -32.28 0.70 14.57
C ASP A 553 -33.10 1.93 15.00
N ARG A 554 -32.86 2.45 16.22
CA ARG A 554 -33.47 3.72 16.67
C ARG A 554 -33.04 4.89 15.81
N LEU A 555 -31.77 4.93 15.43
CA LEU A 555 -31.25 5.97 14.55
C LEU A 555 -31.89 5.89 13.15
N ALA A 556 -32.00 4.68 12.58
CA ALA A 556 -32.68 4.45 11.31
C ALA A 556 -34.16 4.88 11.33
N ALA A 557 -34.88 4.59 12.42
CA ALA A 557 -36.25 5.07 12.62
C ALA A 557 -36.32 6.61 12.68
N SER A 558 -35.31 7.26 13.27
CA SER A 558 -35.21 8.71 13.36
C SER A 558 -34.93 9.35 11.99
N PHE A 559 -34.14 8.70 11.14
CA PHE A 559 -33.95 9.09 9.74
C PHE A 559 -35.29 9.09 9.00
N ALA A 560 -36.02 7.97 9.07
CA ALA A 560 -37.31 7.83 8.40
C ALA A 560 -38.33 8.90 8.85
N ALA A 561 -38.34 9.24 10.14
CA ALA A 561 -39.29 10.17 10.72
C ALA A 561 -38.95 11.65 10.49
N HIS A 562 -37.66 12.01 10.44
CA HIS A 562 -37.24 13.41 10.54
C HIS A 562 -36.32 13.89 9.43
N LEU A 563 -35.67 12.99 8.69
CA LEU A 563 -34.72 13.34 7.64
C LEU A 563 -35.24 13.09 6.23
N VAL A 564 -36.32 12.34 6.05
CA VAL A 564 -36.89 12.10 4.73
C VAL A 564 -37.74 13.29 4.28
N ASN A 565 -37.46 13.80 3.08
CA ASN A 565 -38.37 14.69 2.38
C ASN A 565 -39.49 13.84 1.71
N PRO A 566 -40.76 13.99 2.11
CA PRO A 566 -41.83 13.14 1.60
C PRO A 566 -42.18 13.38 0.13
N GLU A 567 -41.84 14.54 -0.43
CA GLU A 567 -42.11 14.87 -1.83
C GLU A 567 -41.06 14.23 -2.74
N THR A 568 -39.78 14.41 -2.38
CA THR A 568 -38.66 13.92 -3.19
C THR A 568 -38.29 12.48 -2.89
N GLY A 569 -38.60 11.97 -1.69
CA GLY A 569 -38.16 10.65 -1.22
C GLY A 569 -36.66 10.58 -0.90
N LEU A 570 -35.99 11.72 -0.79
CA LEU A 570 -34.57 11.83 -0.46
C LEU A 570 -34.38 12.23 1.00
N TYR A 571 -33.22 11.94 1.56
CA TYR A 571 -32.82 12.52 2.83
C TYR A 571 -32.44 14.00 2.67
N LEU A 572 -32.78 14.79 3.69
CA LEU A 572 -32.40 16.18 3.88
C LEU A 572 -31.04 16.27 4.57
N ASP A 573 -30.36 17.42 4.48
CA ASP A 573 -29.09 17.64 5.16
C ASP A 573 -29.20 17.66 6.69
N ALA A 574 -30.39 18.04 7.19
CA ALA A 574 -30.78 17.96 8.60
C ALA A 574 -32.31 18.11 8.73
N PRO A 575 -32.92 17.80 9.89
CA PRO A 575 -34.36 18.02 10.09
C PRO A 575 -34.72 19.49 9.87
N GLY A 576 -35.70 19.74 9.00
CA GLY A 576 -36.14 21.09 8.65
C GLY A 576 -35.28 21.83 7.62
N SER A 577 -34.19 21.22 7.11
CA SER A 577 -33.49 21.78 5.96
C SER A 577 -34.35 21.67 4.70
N SER A 578 -34.18 22.60 3.76
CA SER A 578 -34.84 22.54 2.44
C SER A 578 -33.98 21.85 1.38
N HIS A 579 -32.78 21.38 1.73
CA HIS A 579 -31.80 20.85 0.79
C HIS A 579 -31.55 19.35 1.01
N SER A 580 -31.38 18.63 -0.11
CA SER A 580 -30.97 17.23 -0.18
C SER A 580 -29.67 17.17 -0.97
N SER A 581 -28.54 17.16 -0.27
CA SER A 581 -27.21 17.02 -0.90
C SER A 581 -26.93 15.60 -1.38
N LEU A 582 -25.94 15.49 -2.28
CA LEU A 582 -25.30 14.23 -2.61
C LEU A 582 -24.86 13.48 -1.34
N HIS A 583 -24.20 14.15 -0.39
CA HIS A 583 -23.64 13.58 0.84
C HIS A 583 -24.70 12.97 1.76
N ALA A 584 -25.78 13.71 2.00
CA ALA A 584 -26.89 13.26 2.85
C ALA A 584 -27.60 12.02 2.32
N ASN A 585 -27.40 11.67 1.04
CA ASN A 585 -28.03 10.52 0.40
C ASN A 585 -27.04 9.38 0.10
N ALA A 586 -25.81 9.71 -0.31
CA ALA A 586 -24.78 8.73 -0.65
C ALA A 586 -24.16 8.05 0.58
N VAL A 587 -23.91 8.78 1.67
CA VAL A 587 -23.29 8.21 2.87
C VAL A 587 -24.23 7.23 3.59
N PRO A 588 -25.52 7.52 3.83
CA PRO A 588 -26.47 6.52 4.31
C PRO A 588 -26.55 5.28 3.41
N LEU A 589 -26.59 5.48 2.09
CA LEU A 589 -26.63 4.38 1.13
C LEU A 589 -25.41 3.45 1.25
N ALA A 590 -24.21 4.01 1.47
CA ALA A 590 -22.97 3.25 1.69
C ALA A 590 -23.02 2.31 2.91
N PHE A 591 -23.83 2.66 3.91
CA PHE A 591 -24.08 1.86 5.11
C PHE A 591 -25.37 1.02 5.03
N GLY A 592 -26.07 1.05 3.89
CA GLY A 592 -27.35 0.36 3.69
C GLY A 592 -28.55 1.00 4.39
N LEU A 593 -28.40 2.24 4.89
CA LEU A 593 -29.45 2.99 5.57
C LEU A 593 -30.36 3.68 4.54
N THR A 594 -31.60 3.20 4.40
CA THR A 594 -32.57 3.67 3.40
C THR A 594 -33.99 3.80 3.95
N GLU A 595 -34.16 3.64 5.26
CA GLU A 595 -35.42 3.65 5.98
C GLU A 595 -36.21 4.95 5.72
N GLY A 596 -37.40 4.79 5.14
CA GLY A 596 -38.28 5.89 4.76
C GLY A 596 -37.90 6.60 3.45
N ALA A 597 -36.66 6.51 2.99
CA ALA A 597 -36.21 7.07 1.71
C ALA A 597 -36.46 6.12 0.53
N ASP A 598 -36.49 6.66 -0.68
CA ASP A 598 -36.63 5.90 -1.93
C ASP A 598 -35.23 5.65 -2.53
N LYS A 599 -34.77 4.40 -2.42
CA LYS A 599 -33.45 3.97 -2.90
C LYS A 599 -33.23 4.28 -4.39
N GLU A 600 -34.24 4.09 -5.25
CA GLU A 600 -34.09 4.35 -6.69
C GLU A 600 -33.98 5.84 -6.97
N ARG A 601 -34.69 6.68 -6.19
CA ARG A 601 -34.52 8.14 -6.27
C ARG A 601 -33.17 8.60 -5.75
N ILE A 602 -32.63 7.97 -4.72
CA ILE A 602 -31.25 8.24 -4.27
C ILE A 602 -30.26 7.93 -5.39
N ILE A 603 -30.35 6.75 -6.03
CA ILE A 603 -29.49 6.39 -7.16
C ILE A 603 -29.67 7.38 -8.31
N GLY A 604 -30.90 7.78 -8.62
CA GLY A 604 -31.20 8.80 -9.62
C GLY A 604 -30.61 10.18 -9.29
N HIS A 605 -30.62 10.54 -8.01
CA HIS A 605 -30.01 11.78 -7.50
C HIS A 605 -28.49 11.74 -7.67
N ILE A 606 -27.84 10.65 -7.28
CA ILE A 606 -26.40 10.44 -7.50
C ILE A 606 -26.08 10.46 -9.00
N ARG A 607 -26.89 9.85 -9.87
CA ARG A 607 -26.68 9.89 -11.33
C ARG A 607 -26.70 11.31 -11.87
N ALA A 608 -27.61 12.15 -11.40
CA ALA A 608 -27.73 13.53 -11.82
C ALA A 608 -26.59 14.41 -11.29
N LYS A 609 -26.19 14.19 -10.04
CA LYS A 609 -25.15 14.94 -9.32
C LYS A 609 -23.72 14.47 -9.64
N ARG A 610 -23.56 13.24 -10.12
CA ARG A 610 -22.28 12.55 -10.35
C ARG A 610 -21.40 12.64 -9.09
N LEU A 611 -20.09 12.84 -9.21
CA LEU A 611 -19.19 13.01 -8.06
C LEU A 611 -19.05 14.49 -7.66
N SER A 612 -20.16 15.24 -7.48
CA SER A 612 -20.14 16.62 -6.93
C SER A 612 -19.79 16.67 -5.44
N CYS A 613 -18.74 15.96 -5.06
CA CYS A 613 -18.17 15.85 -3.74
C CYS A 613 -16.63 15.88 -3.81
N GLY A 614 -15.99 16.03 -2.66
CA GLY A 614 -14.57 15.79 -2.47
C GLY A 614 -14.21 14.32 -2.69
N VAL A 615 -12.92 14.09 -2.94
CA VAL A 615 -12.42 12.75 -3.28
C VAL A 615 -12.58 11.78 -2.12
N TYR A 616 -12.51 12.28 -0.88
CA TYR A 616 -12.80 11.52 0.33
C TYR A 616 -14.21 10.90 0.28
N ILE A 617 -15.26 11.70 0.04
CA ILE A 617 -16.65 11.22 -0.02
C ILE A 617 -16.95 10.38 -1.25
N ALA A 618 -16.21 10.55 -2.35
CA ALA A 618 -16.38 9.73 -3.54
C ALA A 618 -16.26 8.22 -3.26
N SER A 619 -15.42 7.82 -2.31
CA SER A 619 -15.31 6.42 -1.85
C SER A 619 -16.67 5.86 -1.38
N TYR A 620 -17.41 6.59 -0.55
CA TYR A 620 -18.71 6.19 -0.03
C TYR A 620 -19.81 6.26 -1.11
N VAL A 621 -19.76 7.25 -2.01
CA VAL A 621 -20.69 7.32 -3.16
C VAL A 621 -20.58 6.04 -3.99
N LEU A 622 -19.37 5.65 -4.37
CA LEU A 622 -19.12 4.47 -5.19
C LEU A 622 -19.46 3.17 -4.46
N GLU A 623 -19.03 3.02 -3.20
CA GLU A 623 -19.32 1.84 -2.39
C GLU A 623 -20.84 1.67 -2.17
N GLY A 624 -21.56 2.77 -1.91
CA GLY A 624 -23.02 2.77 -1.79
C GLY A 624 -23.72 2.36 -3.08
N LEU A 625 -23.27 2.84 -4.24
CA LEU A 625 -23.83 2.43 -5.53
C LEU A 625 -23.64 0.93 -5.79
N PHE A 626 -22.45 0.38 -5.53
CA PHE A 626 -22.22 -1.05 -5.67
C PHE A 626 -23.12 -1.87 -4.73
N LYS A 627 -23.18 -1.51 -3.44
CA LYS A 627 -24.04 -2.19 -2.45
C LYS A 627 -25.54 -2.07 -2.78
N ALA A 628 -25.96 -0.99 -3.41
CA ALA A 628 -27.35 -0.76 -3.81
C ALA A 628 -27.76 -1.50 -5.09
N GLY A 629 -26.80 -2.11 -5.81
CA GLY A 629 -27.00 -2.81 -7.08
C GLY A 629 -26.85 -1.93 -8.33
N ALA A 630 -26.37 -0.69 -8.20
CA ALA A 630 -26.17 0.26 -9.29
C ALA A 630 -24.74 0.22 -9.85
N ALA A 631 -24.24 -0.99 -10.14
CA ALA A 631 -22.84 -1.23 -10.49
C ALA A 631 -22.38 -0.51 -11.77
N ASP A 632 -23.24 -0.41 -12.79
CA ASP A 632 -22.96 0.36 -14.02
C ASP A 632 -22.63 1.83 -13.72
N LEU A 633 -23.40 2.47 -12.84
CA LEU A 633 -23.18 3.86 -12.47
C LEU A 633 -21.91 4.00 -11.62
N ALA A 634 -21.65 3.07 -10.70
CA ALA A 634 -20.42 3.09 -9.92
C ALA A 634 -19.19 2.98 -10.83
N TYR A 635 -19.21 2.05 -11.78
CA TYR A 635 -18.12 1.86 -12.75
C TYR A 635 -17.97 3.09 -13.67
N ASP A 636 -19.08 3.64 -14.20
CA ASP A 636 -19.08 4.90 -14.99
C ASP A 636 -18.34 6.03 -14.26
N LEU A 637 -18.64 6.22 -12.97
CA LEU A 637 -18.03 7.28 -12.15
C LEU A 637 -16.54 7.02 -11.86
N ILE A 638 -16.11 5.76 -11.69
CA ILE A 638 -14.68 5.41 -11.57
C ILE A 638 -13.92 5.79 -12.84
N THR A 639 -14.49 5.48 -14.01
CA THR A 639 -13.87 5.75 -15.32
C THR A 639 -14.32 7.07 -15.95
N SER A 640 -14.88 7.98 -15.15
CA SER A 640 -15.40 9.25 -15.65
C SER A 640 -14.28 10.16 -16.15
N THR A 641 -14.63 11.06 -17.07
CA THR A 641 -13.76 12.13 -17.58
C THR A 641 -14.27 13.52 -17.21
N ASP A 642 -15.22 13.62 -16.27
CA ASP A 642 -15.73 14.91 -15.76
C ASP A 642 -14.71 15.66 -14.89
N GLU A 643 -15.04 16.90 -14.52
CA GLU A 643 -14.26 17.75 -13.62
C GLU A 643 -14.00 17.15 -12.23
N HIS A 644 -14.83 16.22 -11.77
CA HIS A 644 -14.66 15.49 -10.51
C HIS A 644 -14.38 14.01 -10.80
N SER A 645 -13.14 13.73 -11.21
CA SER A 645 -12.74 12.38 -11.60
C SER A 645 -11.24 12.14 -11.42
N TRP A 646 -10.82 10.87 -11.36
CA TRP A 646 -9.39 10.53 -11.40
C TRP A 646 -8.74 10.87 -12.75
N HIS A 647 -9.53 10.92 -13.83
CA HIS A 647 -9.05 11.43 -15.12
C HIS A 647 -8.60 12.89 -15.00
N GLU A 648 -9.28 13.72 -14.20
CA GLU A 648 -8.89 15.10 -13.99
C GLU A 648 -7.50 15.21 -13.33
N MET A 649 -7.20 14.36 -12.35
CA MET A 649 -5.85 14.26 -11.76
C MET A 649 -4.81 13.92 -12.83
N LEU A 650 -5.09 12.93 -13.67
CA LEU A 650 -4.20 12.51 -14.76
C LEU A 650 -4.02 13.62 -15.82
N ARG A 651 -5.08 14.38 -16.14
CA ARG A 651 -5.03 15.52 -17.06
C ARG A 651 -4.08 16.61 -16.56
N HIS A 652 -4.00 16.79 -15.25
CA HIS A 652 -3.05 17.70 -14.60
C HIS A 652 -1.62 17.12 -14.48
N GLY A 653 -1.39 15.87 -14.91
CA GLY A 653 -0.08 15.23 -14.90
C GLY A 653 0.25 14.52 -13.59
N ALA A 654 -0.75 14.24 -12.74
CA ALA A 654 -0.56 13.53 -11.48
C ALA A 654 0.01 12.12 -11.72
N THR A 655 0.98 11.74 -10.89
CA THR A 655 1.57 10.38 -10.89
C THR A 655 1.21 9.58 -9.64
N THR A 656 0.53 10.23 -8.70
CA THR A 656 0.03 9.74 -7.42
C THR A 656 -1.35 10.35 -7.17
N CYS A 657 -2.20 9.70 -6.36
CA CYS A 657 -3.47 10.28 -5.93
C CYS A 657 -3.31 11.69 -5.34
N MET A 658 -4.23 12.61 -5.65
CA MET A 658 -4.24 14.00 -5.16
C MET A 658 -5.26 14.21 -4.04
N GLU A 659 -5.09 15.24 -3.22
CA GLU A 659 -6.04 15.58 -2.13
C GLU A 659 -7.42 15.98 -2.68
N ALA A 660 -7.45 16.82 -3.71
CA ALA A 660 -8.65 17.19 -4.46
C ALA A 660 -8.55 16.72 -5.92
N TRP A 661 -9.64 16.82 -6.68
CA TRP A 661 -9.68 16.44 -8.10
C TRP A 661 -8.68 17.19 -8.97
N GLY A 662 -8.32 18.42 -8.58
CA GLY A 662 -7.34 19.25 -9.25
C GLY A 662 -7.04 20.54 -8.48
N PRO A 663 -6.01 21.29 -8.91
CA PRO A 663 -5.62 22.56 -8.30
C PRO A 663 -6.66 23.68 -8.48
N ASP A 664 -7.55 23.57 -9.46
CA ASP A 664 -8.60 24.55 -9.73
C ASP A 664 -9.74 24.47 -8.69
N GLN A 665 -10.00 23.27 -8.14
CA GLN A 665 -10.99 23.05 -7.09
C GLN A 665 -10.43 23.31 -5.68
N LYS A 666 -9.12 23.14 -5.49
CA LYS A 666 -8.41 23.41 -4.23
C LYS A 666 -7.00 23.91 -4.49
N TRP A 667 -6.79 25.21 -4.31
CA TRP A 667 -5.52 25.89 -4.63
C TRP A 667 -4.30 25.33 -3.90
N ASN A 668 -4.50 24.82 -2.68
CA ASN A 668 -3.47 24.22 -1.81
C ASN A 668 -3.54 22.68 -1.75
N THR A 669 -4.02 22.03 -2.81
CA THR A 669 -4.09 20.56 -2.90
C THR A 669 -2.70 19.92 -2.80
N SER A 670 -2.59 18.82 -2.07
CA SER A 670 -1.44 17.91 -2.16
C SER A 670 -1.50 17.10 -3.47
N TRP A 671 -0.33 16.85 -4.08
CA TRP A 671 -0.22 15.92 -5.22
C TRP A 671 -0.06 14.46 -4.82
N LEU A 672 0.10 14.21 -3.52
CA LEU A 672 0.15 12.89 -2.94
C LEU A 672 -0.76 12.87 -1.72
N HIS A 673 -1.95 12.28 -1.88
CA HIS A 673 -2.96 12.09 -0.84
C HIS A 673 -3.65 10.73 -1.02
N PRO A 674 -3.28 9.69 -0.25
CA PRO A 674 -3.72 8.32 -0.51
C PRO A 674 -5.21 8.05 -0.23
N TRP A 675 -5.95 8.97 0.38
CA TRP A 675 -7.40 8.83 0.59
C TRP A 675 -8.22 8.72 -0.73
N SER A 676 -7.58 8.96 -1.87
CA SER A 676 -8.19 8.84 -3.20
C SER A 676 -7.92 7.48 -3.82
N SER A 677 -7.37 6.52 -3.07
CA SER A 677 -7.01 5.18 -3.55
C SER A 677 -8.19 4.21 -3.60
N SER A 678 -9.42 4.68 -3.40
CA SER A 678 -10.61 3.83 -3.36
C SER A 678 -10.85 2.98 -4.62
N PRO A 679 -10.46 3.38 -5.86
CA PRO A 679 -10.60 2.50 -7.02
C PRO A 679 -9.93 1.14 -6.85
N ILE A 680 -8.83 1.04 -6.08
CA ILE A 680 -8.13 -0.22 -5.84
C ILE A 680 -9.05 -1.25 -5.18
N TYR A 681 -9.58 -0.94 -4.00
CA TYR A 681 -10.41 -1.89 -3.25
C TYR A 681 -11.80 -2.01 -3.87
N LEU A 682 -12.35 -0.93 -4.45
CA LEU A 682 -13.66 -0.98 -5.11
C LEU A 682 -13.67 -1.92 -6.33
N ILE A 683 -12.60 -1.89 -7.13
CA ILE A 683 -12.44 -2.83 -8.24
C ILE A 683 -12.27 -4.26 -7.71
N ALA A 684 -11.44 -4.46 -6.69
CA ALA A 684 -11.21 -5.80 -6.14
C ALA A 684 -12.47 -6.42 -5.51
N GLU A 685 -13.18 -5.64 -4.70
CA GLU A 685 -14.30 -6.12 -3.89
C GLU A 685 -15.60 -6.23 -4.67
N TYR A 686 -15.85 -5.30 -5.61
CA TYR A 686 -17.14 -5.22 -6.30
C TYR A 686 -17.04 -5.60 -7.78
N VAL A 687 -16.08 -5.05 -8.53
CA VAL A 687 -15.94 -5.39 -9.97
C VAL A 687 -15.44 -6.82 -10.15
N MET A 688 -14.43 -7.23 -9.39
CA MET A 688 -13.94 -8.61 -9.30
C MET A 688 -14.71 -9.43 -8.26
N GLY A 689 -15.51 -8.80 -7.41
CA GLY A 689 -16.43 -9.50 -6.50
C GLY A 689 -15.76 -10.26 -5.36
N LEU A 690 -14.51 -9.95 -5.00
CA LEU A 690 -13.73 -10.74 -4.05
C LEU A 690 -13.89 -10.22 -2.63
N SER A 691 -14.29 -11.08 -1.69
CA SER A 691 -14.34 -10.76 -0.26
C SER A 691 -14.12 -11.99 0.61
N PRO A 692 -13.69 -11.84 1.87
CA PRO A 692 -13.70 -12.93 2.82
C PRO A 692 -15.15 -13.31 3.17
N ALA A 693 -15.52 -14.58 2.96
CA ALA A 693 -16.79 -15.12 3.48
C ALA A 693 -16.68 -15.42 4.99
N GLU A 694 -15.47 -15.79 5.42
CA GLU A 694 -15.09 -16.03 6.81
C GLU A 694 -13.80 -15.25 7.10
N PRO A 695 -13.61 -14.72 8.33
CA PRO A 695 -12.43 -13.91 8.67
C PRO A 695 -11.11 -14.59 8.33
N GLY A 696 -10.13 -13.80 7.89
CA GLY A 696 -8.80 -14.30 7.53
C GLY A 696 -8.76 -15.06 6.20
N TRP A 697 -9.79 -14.95 5.36
CA TRP A 697 -9.93 -15.70 4.12
C TRP A 697 -9.96 -17.23 4.31
N GLU A 698 -10.43 -17.70 5.47
CA GLU A 698 -10.70 -19.13 5.70
C GLU A 698 -11.69 -19.69 4.68
N LYS A 699 -12.57 -18.82 4.16
CA LYS A 699 -13.44 -19.09 3.02
C LYS A 699 -13.54 -17.84 2.15
N ILE A 700 -13.45 -18.00 0.83
CA ILE A 700 -13.51 -16.91 -0.15
C ILE A 700 -14.95 -16.76 -0.65
N ARG A 701 -15.48 -15.54 -0.66
CA ARG A 701 -16.72 -15.19 -1.37
C ARG A 701 -16.38 -14.52 -2.69
N ILE A 702 -17.04 -14.97 -3.75
CA ILE A 702 -16.93 -14.43 -5.11
C ILE A 702 -18.31 -14.02 -5.60
N ALA A 703 -18.54 -12.72 -5.75
CA ALA A 703 -19.82 -12.14 -6.16
C ALA A 703 -19.58 -10.88 -7.03
N PRO A 704 -19.09 -11.03 -8.28
CA PRO A 704 -18.82 -9.89 -9.15
C PRO A 704 -20.12 -9.12 -9.45
N ALA A 705 -20.05 -7.80 -9.36
CA ALA A 705 -21.17 -6.93 -9.67
C ALA A 705 -21.44 -6.92 -11.20
N PRO A 706 -22.71 -6.89 -11.63
CA PRO A 706 -23.06 -6.87 -13.05
C PRO A 706 -22.72 -5.50 -13.65
N VAL A 707 -21.58 -5.40 -14.34
CA VAL A 707 -21.15 -4.20 -15.07
C VAL A 707 -21.26 -4.43 -16.57
N GLY A 708 -22.16 -3.69 -17.22
CA GLY A 708 -22.38 -3.70 -18.65
C GLY A 708 -21.17 -3.20 -19.43
N GLY A 709 -20.76 -3.96 -20.45
CA GLY A 709 -19.68 -3.56 -21.34
C GLY A 709 -18.28 -3.52 -20.70
N LEU A 710 -18.11 -4.18 -19.53
CA LEU A 710 -16.83 -4.25 -18.82
C LEU A 710 -15.69 -4.67 -19.77
N PRO A 711 -14.54 -3.99 -19.76
CA PRO A 711 -13.40 -4.35 -20.60
C PRO A 711 -12.83 -5.70 -20.17
N ASP A 712 -11.84 -6.18 -20.92
CA ASP A 712 -11.03 -7.28 -20.43
C ASP A 712 -10.21 -6.75 -19.26
N ILE A 713 -10.22 -7.45 -18.13
CA ILE A 713 -9.51 -7.04 -16.91
C ILE A 713 -8.86 -8.27 -16.28
N MET A 714 -7.64 -8.11 -15.80
CA MET A 714 -6.89 -9.09 -15.02
C MET A 714 -6.50 -8.46 -13.69
N MET A 715 -6.74 -9.14 -12.59
CA MET A 715 -6.25 -8.75 -11.28
C MET A 715 -5.60 -9.93 -10.58
N ARG A 716 -4.39 -9.73 -10.05
CA ARG A 716 -3.75 -10.64 -9.10
C ARG A 716 -3.67 -9.90 -7.78
N ALA A 717 -4.13 -10.53 -6.71
CA ALA A 717 -4.06 -9.98 -5.37
C ALA A 717 -3.44 -11.01 -4.41
N PRO A 718 -2.56 -10.59 -3.49
CA PRO A 718 -2.03 -11.46 -2.45
C PRO A 718 -3.08 -11.70 -1.35
N LEU A 719 -3.34 -12.96 -0.99
CA LEU A 719 -4.10 -13.36 0.19
C LEU A 719 -3.19 -14.11 1.18
N PRO A 720 -3.57 -14.26 2.47
CA PRO A 720 -2.76 -14.99 3.45
C PRO A 720 -2.42 -16.43 3.04
N GLN A 721 -3.31 -17.10 2.31
CA GLN A 721 -3.17 -18.49 1.85
C GLN A 721 -2.49 -18.63 0.48
N GLY A 722 -2.14 -17.51 -0.17
CA GLY A 722 -1.60 -17.45 -1.52
C GLY A 722 -2.33 -16.45 -2.40
N ASP A 723 -1.84 -16.23 -3.61
CA ASP A 723 -2.42 -15.24 -4.52
C ASP A 723 -3.80 -15.71 -5.02
N ILE A 724 -4.68 -14.76 -5.33
CA ILE A 724 -5.85 -14.98 -6.18
C ILE A 724 -5.61 -14.29 -7.52
N VAL A 725 -5.98 -14.96 -8.62
CA VAL A 725 -5.97 -14.34 -9.95
C VAL A 725 -7.38 -14.36 -10.52
N ALA A 726 -7.94 -13.18 -10.78
CA ALA A 726 -9.25 -12.99 -11.36
C ALA A 726 -9.10 -12.37 -12.75
N PHE A 727 -9.88 -12.87 -13.71
CA PHE A 727 -9.93 -12.33 -15.06
C PHE A 727 -11.38 -12.16 -15.47
N HIS A 728 -11.66 -11.09 -16.20
CA HIS A 728 -12.88 -10.91 -16.97
C HIS A 728 -12.52 -10.77 -18.44
N THR A 729 -13.28 -11.43 -19.32
CA THR A 729 -13.23 -11.17 -20.76
C THR A 729 -14.63 -10.92 -21.31
N LYS A 730 -14.76 -10.04 -22.30
CA LYS A 730 -16.07 -9.70 -22.91
C LYS A 730 -16.86 -10.91 -23.43
N GLN A 731 -16.17 -11.97 -23.84
CA GLN A 731 -16.76 -13.16 -24.44
C GLN A 731 -16.91 -14.33 -23.46
N GLY A 732 -16.05 -14.41 -22.43
CA GLY A 732 -15.95 -15.55 -21.52
C GLY A 732 -16.41 -15.28 -20.09
N GLY A 733 -16.74 -14.02 -19.76
CA GLY A 733 -17.11 -13.63 -18.39
C GLY A 733 -15.92 -13.75 -17.44
N TYR A 734 -16.22 -14.08 -16.18
CA TYR A 734 -15.24 -14.13 -15.10
C TYR A 734 -14.63 -15.53 -14.92
N THR A 735 -13.31 -15.57 -14.72
CA THR A 735 -12.56 -16.75 -14.28
C THR A 735 -11.72 -16.40 -13.07
N TYR A 736 -11.83 -17.22 -12.03
CA TYR A 736 -11.07 -17.06 -10.78
C TYR A 736 -10.14 -18.23 -10.57
N MET A 737 -8.90 -17.94 -10.19
CA MET A 737 -7.89 -18.91 -9.81
C MET A 737 -7.57 -18.69 -8.35
N THR A 738 -8.06 -19.57 -7.48
CA THR A 738 -7.90 -19.47 -6.02
C THR A 738 -6.81 -20.40 -5.51
N PRO A 739 -6.20 -20.10 -4.34
CA PRO A 739 -5.30 -21.04 -3.68
C PRO A 739 -5.94 -22.43 -3.54
N PRO A 740 -5.16 -23.53 -3.66
CA PRO A 740 -5.67 -24.86 -3.42
C PRO A 740 -6.17 -24.98 -1.98
N ASP A 741 -7.21 -25.78 -1.78
CA ASP A 741 -7.76 -26.14 -0.45
C ASP A 741 -8.45 -25.01 0.34
N VAL A 742 -8.65 -23.81 -0.24
CA VAL A 742 -9.50 -22.77 0.36
C VAL A 742 -10.93 -22.90 -0.18
N PRO A 743 -11.95 -23.11 0.68
CA PRO A 743 -13.34 -23.17 0.25
C PRO A 743 -13.80 -21.87 -0.43
N VAL A 744 -14.59 -22.01 -1.50
CA VAL A 744 -15.10 -20.88 -2.29
C VAL A 744 -16.61 -20.90 -2.32
N GLU A 745 -17.22 -19.76 -1.99
CA GLU A 745 -18.62 -19.46 -2.20
C GLU A 745 -18.78 -18.55 -3.42
N LEU A 746 -19.17 -19.15 -4.54
CA LEU A 746 -19.46 -18.43 -5.78
C LEU A 746 -20.94 -18.06 -5.85
N ILE A 747 -21.23 -16.77 -5.88
CA ILE A 747 -22.56 -16.19 -6.09
C ILE A 747 -22.58 -15.58 -7.50
N ALA A 748 -22.78 -16.42 -8.52
CA ALA A 748 -22.90 -15.97 -9.90
C ALA A 748 -24.34 -15.55 -10.22
N GLN A 749 -24.52 -14.37 -10.81
CA GLN A 749 -25.80 -13.94 -11.37
C GLN A 749 -25.94 -14.48 -12.81
N GLN A 750 -27.17 -14.69 -13.31
CA GLN A 750 -27.40 -15.23 -14.66
C GLN A 750 -26.73 -14.42 -15.77
N GLU A 751 -26.61 -13.10 -15.57
CA GLU A 751 -26.01 -12.16 -16.53
C GLU A 751 -24.48 -12.02 -16.36
N THR A 752 -23.89 -12.66 -15.36
CA THR A 752 -22.47 -12.52 -14.99
C THR A 752 -21.84 -13.92 -14.86
N PRO A 753 -21.59 -14.62 -16.00
CA PRO A 753 -21.04 -15.96 -15.95
C PRO A 753 -19.67 -15.95 -15.27
N ALA A 754 -19.52 -16.79 -14.25
CA ALA A 754 -18.32 -16.89 -13.45
C ALA A 754 -17.97 -18.36 -13.22
N ARG A 755 -16.67 -18.67 -13.23
CA ARG A 755 -16.15 -20.02 -12.91
C ARG A 755 -14.91 -19.94 -12.04
N VAL A 756 -14.73 -20.95 -11.20
CA VAL A 756 -13.57 -21.08 -10.31
C VAL A 756 -12.72 -22.25 -10.77
N LEU A 757 -11.42 -22.02 -10.86
CA LEU A 757 -10.39 -22.99 -11.18
C LEU A 757 -9.42 -23.05 -10.00
N PRO A 758 -8.98 -24.25 -9.58
CA PRO A 758 -7.90 -24.35 -8.60
C PRO A 758 -6.60 -23.82 -9.21
N GLN A 759 -5.82 -23.08 -8.43
CA GLN A 759 -4.44 -22.80 -8.82
C GLN A 759 -3.61 -24.09 -8.84
N PRO A 760 -2.71 -24.27 -9.81
CA PRO A 760 -1.75 -25.35 -9.76
C PRO A 760 -0.84 -25.17 -8.53
N PRO A 761 -0.44 -26.25 -7.84
CA PRO A 761 0.38 -26.16 -6.63
C PRO A 761 1.70 -25.41 -6.91
N PRO A 762 2.14 -24.53 -5.99
CA PRO A 762 3.39 -23.80 -6.13
C PRO A 762 4.57 -24.76 -6.10
N GLY A 763 5.35 -24.79 -7.18
CA GLY A 763 6.55 -25.62 -7.24
C GLY A 763 6.93 -26.02 -8.67
N ILE A 764 8.18 -25.72 -9.03
CA ILE A 764 8.83 -25.86 -10.34
C ILE A 764 8.55 -24.65 -11.26
N GLY A 765 9.35 -23.59 -11.08
CA GLY A 765 9.55 -22.58 -12.12
C GLY A 765 10.22 -23.19 -13.36
N PRO A 766 10.24 -22.47 -14.49
CA PRO A 766 10.83 -22.99 -15.69
C PRO A 766 12.33 -23.18 -15.52
N ASP A 767 12.94 -24.02 -16.35
CA ASP A 767 14.40 -24.12 -16.40
C ASP A 767 14.95 -22.79 -16.94
N ALA A 768 15.34 -21.91 -16.03
CA ALA A 768 15.78 -20.55 -16.34
C ALA A 768 17.02 -20.55 -17.26
N ALA A 769 17.86 -21.59 -17.18
CA ALA A 769 19.00 -21.73 -18.07
C ALA A 769 18.54 -22.07 -19.50
N ALA A 770 17.60 -23.00 -19.66
CA ALA A 770 17.06 -23.37 -20.98
C ALA A 770 16.35 -22.19 -21.67
N LEU A 771 15.58 -21.39 -20.93
CA LEU A 771 14.92 -20.21 -21.50
C LEU A 771 15.88 -19.08 -21.83
N ALA A 772 16.94 -18.88 -21.03
CA ALA A 772 17.99 -17.94 -21.34
C ALA A 772 18.75 -18.36 -22.62
N GLU A 773 19.08 -19.63 -22.77
CA GLU A 773 19.72 -20.17 -23.97
C GLU A 773 18.85 -20.01 -25.22
N ALA A 774 17.53 -20.15 -25.09
CA ALA A 774 16.58 -19.94 -26.17
C ALA A 774 16.41 -18.47 -26.60
N GLY A 775 17.00 -17.50 -25.89
CA GLY A 775 16.79 -16.08 -26.14
C GLY A 775 15.35 -15.62 -25.81
N TRP A 776 14.75 -16.21 -24.79
CA TRP A 776 13.34 -15.97 -24.43
C TRP A 776 13.06 -14.49 -24.18
N ARG A 777 13.92 -13.81 -23.41
CA ARG A 777 13.73 -12.41 -23.03
C ARG A 777 13.76 -11.47 -24.23
N GLU A 778 14.61 -11.70 -25.22
CA GLU A 778 14.66 -10.84 -26.41
C GLU A 778 13.44 -11.03 -27.32
N ARG A 779 12.90 -12.25 -27.38
CA ARG A 779 11.81 -12.60 -28.30
C ARG A 779 10.43 -12.34 -27.72
N VAL A 780 10.21 -12.75 -26.48
CA VAL A 780 8.91 -12.69 -25.79
C VAL A 780 8.78 -11.40 -24.98
N GLY A 781 9.89 -10.90 -24.41
CA GLY A 781 9.86 -9.76 -23.50
C GLY A 781 9.00 -10.05 -22.28
N ASP A 782 8.16 -9.08 -21.92
CA ASP A 782 7.21 -9.19 -20.81
C ASP A 782 5.84 -9.73 -21.22
N ALA A 783 5.62 -9.98 -22.52
CA ALA A 783 4.37 -10.55 -23.03
C ALA A 783 4.17 -12.01 -22.59
N PRO A 784 2.93 -12.54 -22.58
CA PRO A 784 2.70 -13.96 -22.31
C PRO A 784 3.22 -14.84 -23.46
N GLY A 785 4.09 -15.79 -23.13
CA GLY A 785 4.61 -16.81 -24.04
C GLY A 785 4.43 -18.22 -23.48
N LEU A 786 4.54 -19.23 -24.37
CA LEU A 786 4.43 -20.64 -23.99
C LEU A 786 5.77 -21.35 -24.01
N TRP A 787 6.03 -22.15 -22.99
CA TRP A 787 7.17 -23.06 -22.99
C TRP A 787 6.70 -24.49 -22.78
N VAL A 788 7.08 -25.39 -23.67
CA VAL A 788 6.83 -26.83 -23.53
C VAL A 788 8.14 -27.49 -23.15
N SER A 789 8.21 -28.05 -21.95
CA SER A 789 9.34 -28.85 -21.51
C SER A 789 9.13 -30.30 -21.92
N VAL A 790 9.79 -30.72 -23.00
CA VAL A 790 9.74 -32.13 -23.44
C VAL A 790 10.25 -33.09 -22.36
N PRO A 791 11.36 -32.85 -21.64
CA PRO A 791 11.82 -33.79 -20.60
C PRO A 791 10.84 -33.91 -19.42
N LYS A 792 10.15 -32.82 -19.05
CA LYS A 792 9.21 -32.81 -17.91
C LYS A 792 7.78 -33.18 -18.31
N GLN A 793 7.46 -33.19 -19.61
CA GLN A 793 6.10 -33.35 -20.11
C GLN A 793 5.16 -32.30 -19.48
N GLU A 794 5.61 -31.04 -19.45
CA GLU A 794 4.85 -29.91 -18.90
C GLU A 794 4.82 -28.74 -19.89
N LEU A 795 3.71 -28.01 -19.91
CA LEU A 795 3.54 -26.75 -20.62
C LEU A 795 3.37 -25.62 -19.61
N TYR A 796 4.05 -24.51 -19.86
CA TYR A 796 4.09 -23.32 -19.02
C TYR A 796 3.62 -22.10 -19.81
N VAL A 797 2.79 -21.26 -19.20
CA VAL A 797 2.56 -19.87 -19.62
C VAL A 797 3.49 -19.01 -18.79
N ILE A 798 4.39 -18.28 -19.45
CA ILE A 798 5.40 -17.44 -18.82
C ILE A 798 5.14 -16.00 -19.27
N GLU A 799 5.01 -15.09 -18.30
CA GLU A 799 4.82 -13.66 -18.54
C GLU A 799 5.69 -12.89 -17.56
N ALA A 800 6.39 -11.85 -18.05
CA ALA A 800 7.37 -11.08 -17.26
C ALA A 800 8.36 -11.98 -16.47
N GLY A 801 8.81 -13.08 -17.09
CA GLY A 801 9.76 -14.03 -16.49
C GLY A 801 9.21 -14.94 -15.38
N LYS A 802 7.90 -14.92 -15.12
CA LYS A 802 7.25 -15.73 -14.08
C LYS A 802 6.27 -16.73 -14.69
N THR A 803 6.19 -17.94 -14.13
CA THR A 803 5.14 -18.90 -14.50
C THR A 803 3.78 -18.37 -14.06
N ARG A 804 2.92 -18.04 -15.02
CA ARG A 804 1.52 -17.64 -14.79
C ARG A 804 0.59 -18.83 -14.64
N TRP A 805 0.86 -19.87 -15.42
CA TRP A 805 0.06 -21.08 -15.44
C TRP A 805 0.91 -22.24 -15.93
N ARG A 806 0.57 -23.45 -15.49
CA ARG A 806 1.20 -24.68 -15.98
C ARG A 806 0.17 -25.79 -16.11
N ALA A 807 0.44 -26.71 -17.03
CA ALA A 807 -0.31 -27.95 -17.14
C ALA A 807 0.60 -29.10 -17.54
N THR A 808 0.25 -30.30 -17.10
CA THR A 808 0.84 -31.53 -17.61
C THR A 808 0.46 -31.70 -19.07
N CYS A 809 1.44 -31.97 -19.93
CA CYS A 809 1.22 -32.23 -21.34
C CYS A 809 1.74 -33.62 -21.74
N SER A 810 1.50 -34.02 -22.98
CA SER A 810 2.18 -35.16 -23.59
C SER A 810 2.71 -34.79 -24.97
N THR A 811 4.01 -34.99 -25.17
CA THR A 811 4.69 -34.80 -26.47
C THR A 811 4.93 -36.15 -27.14
N ALA A 812 5.67 -36.16 -28.25
CA ALA A 812 5.82 -37.34 -29.08
C ALA A 812 6.55 -38.49 -28.40
N LEU A 813 6.03 -39.71 -28.58
CA LEU A 813 6.71 -40.94 -28.15
C LEU A 813 8.10 -41.10 -28.77
N ASN A 814 8.27 -40.68 -30.04
CA ASN A 814 9.53 -40.77 -30.76
C ASN A 814 10.53 -39.64 -30.40
N GLY A 815 10.20 -38.80 -29.42
CA GLY A 815 11.05 -37.69 -28.98
C GLY A 815 11.01 -36.47 -29.91
N VAL A 816 12.09 -35.70 -29.90
CA VAL A 816 12.21 -34.42 -30.58
C VAL A 816 12.80 -34.60 -31.98
N GLY A 817 12.23 -33.93 -32.98
CA GLY A 817 12.69 -34.05 -34.35
C GLY A 817 11.90 -33.21 -35.37
N VAL A 818 12.57 -32.96 -36.49
CA VAL A 818 12.14 -31.96 -37.47
C VAL A 818 11.60 -32.54 -38.77
N LEU A 819 11.96 -33.78 -39.11
CA LEU A 819 11.62 -34.37 -40.40
C LEU A 819 10.17 -34.86 -40.46
N VAL A 820 9.51 -34.60 -41.58
CA VAL A 820 8.20 -35.18 -41.90
C VAL A 820 8.19 -36.71 -41.79
N ASN A 821 7.06 -37.30 -41.38
CA ASN A 821 6.84 -38.75 -41.20
C ASN A 821 7.70 -39.44 -40.11
N THR A 822 8.38 -38.68 -39.25
CA THR A 822 9.11 -39.25 -38.09
C THR A 822 8.28 -39.34 -36.82
N ASN A 823 7.07 -38.75 -36.80
CA ASN A 823 6.18 -38.65 -35.64
C ASN A 823 6.87 -38.08 -34.38
N THR A 824 7.82 -37.18 -34.58
CA THR A 824 8.55 -36.48 -33.50
C THR A 824 7.95 -35.09 -33.26
N THR A 825 8.16 -34.53 -32.06
CA THR A 825 7.75 -33.14 -31.75
C THR A 825 8.84 -32.18 -32.26
N PRO A 826 8.51 -31.14 -33.05
CA PRO A 826 9.50 -30.18 -33.52
C PRO A 826 10.03 -29.31 -32.36
N PRO A 827 11.37 -29.15 -32.22
CA PRO A 827 11.94 -28.20 -31.28
C PRO A 827 11.89 -26.77 -31.81
N GLY A 828 12.24 -25.82 -30.94
CA GLY A 828 12.58 -24.46 -31.32
C GLY A 828 11.39 -23.50 -31.31
N TRP A 829 11.60 -22.31 -31.87
CA TRP A 829 10.61 -21.24 -31.83
C TRP A 829 9.44 -21.47 -32.78
N HIS A 830 8.25 -21.26 -32.23
CA HIS A 830 6.97 -21.33 -32.91
C HIS A 830 6.13 -20.10 -32.59
N ARG A 831 5.08 -19.90 -33.39
CA ARG A 831 4.02 -18.94 -33.14
C ARG A 831 2.66 -19.62 -33.23
N ILE A 832 1.73 -19.25 -32.35
CA ILE A 832 0.32 -19.61 -32.51
C ILE A 832 -0.21 -18.90 -33.76
N ALA A 833 -0.36 -19.64 -34.84
CA ALA A 833 -0.83 -19.14 -36.13
C ALA A 833 -2.34 -18.98 -36.17
N GLN A 834 -3.06 -19.89 -35.50
CA GLN A 834 -4.52 -19.89 -35.47
C GLN A 834 -5.03 -20.60 -34.22
N LYS A 835 -6.16 -20.12 -33.70
CA LYS A 835 -6.92 -20.73 -32.61
C LYS A 835 -8.26 -21.25 -33.16
N ILE A 836 -8.53 -22.53 -32.97
CA ILE A 836 -9.75 -23.18 -33.48
C ILE A 836 -10.54 -23.79 -32.31
N GLY A 837 -11.86 -23.63 -32.36
CA GLY A 837 -12.78 -24.11 -31.34
C GLY A 837 -13.31 -23.04 -30.38
N CYS A 838 -13.14 -21.74 -30.70
CA CYS A 838 -13.85 -20.69 -29.98
C CYS A 838 -15.37 -20.99 -30.05
N ASN A 839 -16.04 -21.05 -28.89
CA ASN A 839 -17.46 -21.41 -28.72
C ASN A 839 -17.84 -22.90 -28.85
N GLU A 840 -16.88 -23.81 -29.07
CA GLU A 840 -17.20 -25.25 -29.05
C GLU A 840 -17.24 -25.81 -27.61
N PRO A 841 -18.13 -26.79 -27.31
CA PRO A 841 -18.17 -27.39 -25.99
C PRO A 841 -16.91 -28.24 -25.71
N PRO A 842 -16.53 -28.43 -24.44
CA PRO A 842 -15.51 -29.41 -24.06
C PRO A 842 -15.81 -30.80 -24.63
N GLY A 843 -14.79 -31.48 -25.12
CA GLY A 843 -14.90 -32.79 -25.77
C GLY A 843 -15.31 -32.73 -27.25
N ARG A 844 -15.55 -31.55 -27.84
CA ARG A 844 -15.82 -31.42 -29.29
C ARG A 844 -14.71 -32.10 -30.10
N ILE A 845 -15.08 -33.03 -30.98
CA ILE A 845 -14.14 -33.75 -31.86
C ILE A 845 -13.88 -32.92 -33.10
N PHE A 846 -12.60 -32.75 -33.47
CA PHE A 846 -12.16 -32.09 -34.68
C PHE A 846 -11.59 -33.10 -35.68
N GLN A 847 -11.99 -32.97 -36.94
CA GLN A 847 -11.40 -33.71 -38.06
C GLN A 847 -10.97 -32.71 -39.14
N ALA A 848 -9.74 -32.84 -39.64
CA ALA A 848 -9.14 -31.87 -40.56
C ALA A 848 -9.24 -30.39 -40.08
N ARG A 849 -9.16 -30.18 -38.75
CA ARG A 849 -9.33 -28.88 -38.06
C ARG A 849 -10.74 -28.26 -38.14
N GLN A 850 -11.75 -29.04 -38.51
CA GLN A 850 -13.15 -28.61 -38.48
C GLN A 850 -13.89 -29.33 -37.36
N ALA A 851 -14.73 -28.58 -36.63
CA ALA A 851 -15.58 -29.15 -35.59
C ALA A 851 -16.57 -30.12 -36.23
N THR A 852 -16.55 -31.38 -35.80
CA THR A 852 -17.56 -32.38 -36.21
C THR A 852 -18.82 -32.23 -35.36
N SER A 853 -19.94 -32.84 -35.73
CA SER A 853 -21.14 -32.86 -34.88
C SER A 853 -21.00 -33.74 -33.62
N ARG A 854 -19.90 -34.48 -33.47
CA ARG A 854 -19.66 -35.41 -32.36
C ARG A 854 -18.93 -34.72 -31.20
N VAL A 855 -19.29 -35.10 -29.98
CA VAL A 855 -18.63 -34.69 -28.74
C VAL A 855 -18.23 -35.95 -28.00
N TRP A 856 -16.93 -36.13 -27.78
CA TRP A 856 -16.39 -37.20 -26.96
C TRP A 856 -16.64 -36.91 -25.48
N ARG A 857 -16.97 -37.96 -24.72
CA ARG A 857 -17.19 -37.89 -23.28
C ARG A 857 -16.25 -38.85 -22.55
N PRO A 858 -15.83 -38.51 -21.33
CA PRO A 858 -15.08 -39.45 -20.49
C PRO A 858 -15.83 -40.78 -20.34
N GLY A 859 -15.19 -41.88 -20.72
CA GLY A 859 -15.78 -43.23 -20.72
C GLY A 859 -16.23 -43.75 -22.09
N ASP A 860 -16.27 -42.90 -23.13
CA ASP A 860 -16.53 -43.35 -24.50
C ASP A 860 -15.34 -44.20 -25.00
N GLU A 861 -15.58 -45.46 -25.34
CA GLU A 861 -14.58 -46.36 -25.92
C GLU A 861 -14.27 -45.95 -27.36
N THR A 862 -12.99 -45.68 -27.65
CA THR A 862 -12.52 -45.45 -29.02
C THR A 862 -11.03 -45.79 -29.12
N GLU A 863 -10.66 -46.46 -30.21
CA GLU A 863 -9.26 -46.71 -30.57
C GLU A 863 -8.66 -45.53 -31.39
N GLU A 864 -9.47 -44.53 -31.73
CA GLU A 864 -9.03 -43.34 -32.48
C GLU A 864 -8.25 -42.37 -31.57
N ASP A 865 -7.17 -41.79 -32.10
CA ASP A 865 -6.43 -40.68 -31.47
C ASP A 865 -7.12 -39.36 -31.83
N LEU A 866 -7.98 -38.87 -30.92
CA LEU A 866 -8.87 -37.75 -31.20
C LEU A 866 -8.23 -36.40 -30.87
N VAL A 867 -8.51 -35.42 -31.72
CA VAL A 867 -8.22 -33.99 -31.49
C VAL A 867 -9.46 -33.34 -30.91
N LEU A 868 -9.39 -32.88 -29.65
CA LEU A 868 -10.56 -32.45 -28.89
C LEU A 868 -10.48 -31.01 -28.38
N THR A 869 -11.66 -30.44 -28.10
CA THR A 869 -11.90 -29.20 -27.33
C THR A 869 -11.39 -27.92 -27.97
N ARG A 870 -10.07 -27.74 -28.11
CA ARG A 870 -9.44 -26.57 -28.71
C ARG A 870 -8.22 -27.01 -29.52
N ILE A 871 -7.86 -26.23 -30.53
CA ILE A 871 -6.64 -26.44 -31.32
C ILE A 871 -5.88 -25.13 -31.42
N PHE A 872 -4.59 -25.18 -31.12
CA PHE A 872 -3.62 -24.17 -31.51
C PHE A 872 -2.83 -24.70 -32.70
N VAL A 873 -2.97 -24.02 -33.85
CA VAL A 873 -2.16 -24.27 -35.04
C VAL A 873 -0.84 -23.53 -34.88
N LEU A 874 0.28 -24.22 -35.13
CA LEU A 874 1.62 -23.67 -34.92
C LEU A 874 2.33 -23.43 -36.26
N ASP A 875 2.90 -22.23 -36.41
CA ASP A 875 3.90 -21.93 -37.44
C ASP A 875 5.30 -22.04 -36.83
N GLY A 876 6.21 -22.74 -37.50
CA GLY A 876 7.64 -22.69 -37.15
C GLY A 876 8.26 -21.35 -37.56
N LEU A 877 9.24 -20.88 -36.78
CA LEU A 877 9.91 -19.59 -36.98
C LEU A 877 11.40 -19.72 -37.32
N GLU A 878 11.92 -20.94 -37.44
CA GLU A 878 13.34 -21.20 -37.67
C GLU A 878 13.56 -21.91 -39.03
N PRO A 879 14.01 -21.17 -40.06
CA PRO A 879 14.27 -21.73 -41.39
C PRO A 879 15.22 -22.93 -41.36
N GLY A 880 14.81 -24.03 -41.98
CA GLY A 880 15.60 -25.26 -42.05
C GLY A 880 15.63 -26.07 -40.76
N VAL A 881 15.00 -25.58 -39.68
CA VAL A 881 14.83 -26.32 -38.41
C VAL A 881 13.37 -26.73 -38.27
N ASN A 882 12.44 -25.78 -38.17
CA ASN A 882 11.01 -26.06 -38.02
C ASN A 882 10.14 -25.29 -39.01
N GLN A 883 10.77 -24.57 -39.94
CA GLN A 883 10.14 -23.80 -41.01
C GLN A 883 10.73 -24.19 -42.37
N GLY A 884 9.88 -24.46 -43.35
CA GLY A 884 10.27 -24.80 -44.72
C GLY A 884 10.95 -26.16 -44.87
N ARG A 885 12.13 -26.17 -45.51
CA ARG A 885 12.90 -27.39 -45.86
C ARG A 885 14.32 -27.33 -45.31
N ASP A 886 14.89 -28.49 -44.97
CA ASP A 886 16.29 -28.60 -44.57
C ASP A 886 17.27 -28.40 -45.75
N ALA A 887 18.56 -28.41 -45.47
CA ALA A 887 19.61 -28.25 -46.47
C ALA A 887 19.63 -29.38 -47.54
N GLN A 888 18.96 -30.50 -47.27
CA GLN A 888 18.82 -31.66 -48.15
C GLN A 888 17.47 -31.64 -48.92
N GLY A 889 16.63 -30.63 -48.69
CA GLY A 889 15.33 -30.45 -49.34
C GLY A 889 14.17 -31.21 -48.68
N ASN A 890 14.38 -31.87 -47.53
CA ASN A 890 13.32 -32.54 -46.80
C ASN A 890 12.41 -31.53 -46.10
N VAL A 891 11.12 -31.83 -45.99
CA VAL A 891 10.16 -30.95 -45.30
C VAL A 891 10.42 -31.01 -43.79
N VAL A 892 10.65 -29.84 -43.21
CA VAL A 892 10.79 -29.65 -41.75
C VAL A 892 9.72 -28.73 -41.16
N ASP A 893 8.88 -28.13 -42.02
CA ASP A 893 7.86 -27.16 -41.65
C ASP A 893 6.79 -27.73 -40.71
N SER A 894 6.69 -27.18 -39.50
CA SER A 894 5.75 -27.63 -38.47
C SER A 894 4.28 -27.50 -38.88
N ARG A 895 3.94 -26.52 -39.73
CA ARG A 895 2.58 -26.31 -40.22
C ARG A 895 2.23 -27.36 -41.28
N GLU A 896 3.14 -27.65 -42.21
CA GLU A 896 2.97 -28.74 -43.19
C GLU A 896 2.93 -30.12 -42.52
N ARG A 897 3.61 -30.27 -41.37
CA ARG A 897 3.59 -31.47 -40.52
C ARG A 897 2.34 -31.56 -39.61
N PHE A 898 1.44 -30.59 -39.65
CA PHE A 898 0.19 -30.55 -38.87
C PHE A 898 0.40 -30.66 -37.35
N ILE A 899 1.40 -29.93 -36.82
CA ILE A 899 1.69 -29.92 -35.38
C ILE A 899 0.76 -28.95 -34.65
N TYR A 900 0.11 -29.44 -33.59
CA TYR A 900 -0.88 -28.70 -32.81
C TYR A 900 -0.62 -28.77 -31.30
N ILE A 901 -1.23 -27.83 -30.57
CA ILE A 901 -1.58 -28.03 -29.16
C ILE A 901 -3.09 -28.29 -29.08
N HIS A 902 -3.52 -29.40 -28.48
CA HIS A 902 -4.94 -29.75 -28.43
C HIS A 902 -5.34 -30.61 -27.22
N GLY A 903 -6.65 -30.70 -26.96
CA GLY A 903 -7.22 -31.63 -25.98
C GLY A 903 -7.23 -33.07 -26.50
N THR A 904 -7.23 -34.06 -25.61
CA THR A 904 -7.15 -35.49 -25.99
C THR A 904 -8.21 -36.35 -25.30
N ASN A 905 -8.58 -37.47 -25.92
CA ASN A 905 -9.37 -38.55 -25.29
C ASN A 905 -8.54 -39.46 -24.38
N ASP A 906 -7.22 -39.30 -24.34
CA ASP A 906 -6.27 -40.14 -23.64
C ASP A 906 -5.63 -39.41 -22.44
N GLU A 907 -6.45 -38.74 -21.64
CA GLU A 907 -5.98 -37.93 -20.51
C GLU A 907 -5.23 -38.75 -19.45
N ALA A 908 -5.51 -40.05 -19.34
CA ALA A 908 -4.90 -40.95 -18.36
C ALA A 908 -3.38 -41.15 -18.58
N ARG A 909 -2.86 -40.86 -19.78
CA ARG A 909 -1.43 -40.97 -20.11
C ARG A 909 -0.72 -39.61 -20.19
N LEU A 910 -1.39 -38.51 -19.85
CA LEU A 910 -0.76 -37.20 -19.75
C LEU A 910 0.42 -37.24 -18.76
N GLY A 911 1.54 -36.62 -19.13
CA GLY A 911 2.80 -36.69 -18.39
C GLY A 911 3.76 -37.77 -18.91
N GLN A 912 3.36 -38.53 -19.92
CA GLN A 912 4.23 -39.47 -20.64
C GLN A 912 4.33 -39.09 -22.12
N PRO A 913 5.47 -39.32 -22.81
CA PRO A 913 5.57 -39.11 -24.25
C PRO A 913 4.72 -40.15 -25.00
N VAL A 914 3.53 -39.76 -25.46
CA VAL A 914 2.55 -40.67 -26.10
C VAL A 914 1.91 -40.08 -27.36
N SER A 915 2.33 -38.89 -27.79
CA SER A 915 1.79 -38.24 -28.99
C SER A 915 2.48 -38.70 -30.28
N HIS A 916 1.88 -38.33 -31.42
CA HIS A 916 2.45 -38.53 -32.77
C HIS A 916 3.09 -37.25 -33.34
N GLY A 917 3.51 -36.32 -32.48
CA GLY A 917 4.16 -35.05 -32.87
C GLY A 917 3.52 -33.81 -32.25
N CYS A 918 2.24 -33.86 -31.91
CA CYS A 918 1.52 -32.76 -31.26
C CYS A 918 1.82 -32.65 -29.75
N VAL A 919 1.44 -31.53 -29.14
CA VAL A 919 1.43 -31.36 -27.68
C VAL A 919 0.00 -31.55 -27.19
N ARG A 920 -0.25 -32.61 -26.42
CA ARG A 920 -1.58 -32.91 -25.88
C ARG A 920 -1.73 -32.33 -24.48
N LEU A 921 -2.91 -31.83 -24.18
CA LEU A 921 -3.33 -31.36 -22.85
C LEU A 921 -4.65 -32.02 -22.46
N SER A 922 -5.02 -31.92 -21.18
CA SER A 922 -6.39 -32.24 -20.78
C SER A 922 -7.37 -31.30 -21.47
N ASN A 923 -8.61 -31.74 -21.67
CA ASN A 923 -9.67 -30.92 -22.27
C ASN A 923 -9.97 -29.67 -21.43
N LYS A 924 -9.79 -29.75 -20.11
CA LYS A 924 -9.89 -28.60 -19.20
C LYS A 924 -8.72 -27.63 -19.43
N ASP A 925 -7.50 -28.15 -19.44
CA ASP A 925 -6.29 -27.32 -19.49
C ASP A 925 -6.12 -26.65 -20.85
N VAL A 926 -6.44 -27.32 -21.96
CA VAL A 926 -6.40 -26.69 -23.29
C VAL A 926 -7.44 -25.58 -23.41
N ALA A 927 -8.59 -25.68 -22.75
CA ALA A 927 -9.61 -24.63 -22.75
C ALA A 927 -9.13 -23.41 -21.97
N VAL A 928 -8.50 -23.63 -20.81
CA VAL A 928 -7.90 -22.55 -20.00
C VAL A 928 -6.74 -21.89 -20.74
N LEU A 929 -5.85 -22.68 -21.34
CA LEU A 929 -4.76 -22.18 -22.18
C LEU A 929 -5.27 -21.33 -23.35
N PHE A 930 -6.39 -21.75 -23.96
CA PHE A 930 -7.04 -21.02 -25.04
C PHE A 930 -7.47 -19.63 -24.62
N ASP A 931 -7.78 -19.41 -23.36
CA ASP A 931 -8.14 -18.08 -22.85
C ASP A 931 -6.91 -17.25 -22.47
N PHE A 932 -5.80 -17.90 -22.07
CA PHE A 932 -4.53 -17.23 -21.77
C PHE A 932 -3.81 -16.67 -23.01
N MET A 933 -3.88 -17.39 -24.13
CA MET A 933 -2.99 -17.10 -25.27
C MET A 933 -3.74 -16.49 -26.45
N SER A 934 -3.15 -15.47 -27.07
CA SER A 934 -3.65 -14.88 -28.31
C SER A 934 -3.04 -15.52 -29.55
N GLU A 935 -3.71 -15.43 -30.69
CA GLU A 935 -3.04 -15.65 -31.98
C GLU A 935 -1.85 -14.69 -32.10
N GLY A 936 -0.72 -15.17 -32.60
CA GLY A 936 0.54 -14.42 -32.63
C GLY A 936 1.45 -14.65 -31.43
N SER A 937 0.97 -15.25 -30.34
CA SER A 937 1.82 -15.53 -29.17
C SER A 937 2.94 -16.51 -29.51
N LEU A 938 4.11 -16.29 -28.90
CA LEU A 938 5.30 -17.11 -29.12
C LEU A 938 5.32 -18.34 -28.21
N LEU A 939 5.87 -19.42 -28.75
CA LEU A 939 6.01 -20.71 -28.09
C LEU A 939 7.43 -21.24 -28.32
N TYR A 940 8.07 -21.77 -27.29
CA TYR A 940 9.30 -22.53 -27.39
C TYR A 940 9.05 -23.98 -26.95
N ILE A 941 9.53 -24.94 -27.74
CA ILE A 941 9.41 -26.39 -27.47
C ILE A 941 10.81 -27.00 -27.33
#